data_AF-A0A178JB50-F1
#
_entry.id   AF-A0A178JB50-F1
#
_cell.length_a   1.000
_cell.length_b   1.000
_cell.length_c   1.000
_cell.angle_alpha   90.00
_cell.angle_beta   90.00
_cell.angle_gamma   90.00
#
_symmetry.space_group_name_H-M   'P 1'
#
loop_
_entity.id
_entity.type
_entity.pdbx_description
1 polymer ?
#
loop_
_entity_poly.entity_id
_entity_poly.type
_entity_poly.pdbx_seq_one_letter_code
_entity_poly.pdbx_strand_id
1 'polypeptide(L)'
;MSFRVELAVLSEQKQFCRFGLTLHNLTDQSLDNWQLQFIIDRFILPDSFTHGEIKQVGSFCTVKPDIEILEANQHYYCEFSINTAPFRFYTDGLKDAVIIANGGQEKHQVVLTPIALASPYRERAELPSVDTPEIALIPKPNKVELFDGKFQLTRSSQITLQANLAEKAATWLQLELERLFDFKAQTIGHSEIVYRNNPTLDEGEYQLTVSGAGVRLEAGSRSGFVHASATLLQLIEQDDDHNLSLPCIKVVDAPRFKYRGMMLDCARHFHSVEMVKRLINQLAHYKFNTFHWHLTDDEGWRLEIKALPELTKTGGYRGVGTALEPQYSHLADIYGGCYSQEEVKEVIAYADERGINVIPEIDIPGHCRAAIKSLPELLQDPNDRSQYRSIQHYNDNVLSPALAGTYEFLDKVLQEVAELFPSPWVHIGADEVPDGVWLESPSCQKLMQEKGYQSAKELQGHLLGYAEKKLRSLGKRMVGWEEAQHGNKVSKDTVIYSWLSEEAALNCAKQGFDVILQPGQSTYLDMTQDYSPEEPGVDWAAVIPLENAYRYEPLAQVPDNDPIRKRILGIQCALWSEIVTQQNRMDYMVFPRLTAMAEACWTEKSERDWEDYLARLKGHLPLLDRQDINYRQPWK
;
A
#
# COMPACT_ATOMS: atom_id res chain seq x y z
N MET A 1 34.26 16.91 7.35
CA MET A 1 34.73 15.51 7.53
C MET A 1 33.68 14.81 8.36
N SER A 2 33.25 13.62 7.96
CA SER A 2 32.02 12.98 8.45
C SER A 2 32.29 11.60 9.03
N PHE A 3 31.35 11.06 9.80
CA PHE A 3 31.31 9.65 10.12
C PHE A 3 30.77 8.86 8.92
N ARG A 4 31.22 7.62 8.75
CA ARG A 4 30.77 6.72 7.68
C ARG A 4 30.59 5.31 8.21
N VAL A 5 29.53 4.62 7.81
CA VAL A 5 29.34 3.20 8.10
C VAL A 5 29.34 2.38 6.81
N GLU A 6 30.02 1.25 6.84
CA GLU A 6 30.07 0.25 5.78
C GLU A 6 29.48 -1.06 6.28
N LEU A 7 28.69 -1.71 5.43
CA LEU A 7 28.17 -3.04 5.67
C LEU A 7 28.60 -3.95 4.50
N ALA A 8 29.11 -5.14 4.81
CA ALA A 8 29.55 -6.10 3.80
C ALA A 8 29.05 -7.50 4.12
N VAL A 9 28.62 -8.25 3.10
CA VAL A 9 28.32 -9.68 3.23
C VAL A 9 29.64 -10.45 3.28
N LEU A 10 29.95 -11.07 4.41
CA LEU A 10 31.18 -11.86 4.60
C LEU A 10 31.02 -13.31 4.15
N SER A 11 29.84 -13.88 4.38
CA SER A 11 29.48 -15.21 3.92
C SER A 11 27.96 -15.39 3.87
N GLU A 12 27.50 -16.26 2.99
CA GLU A 12 26.09 -16.57 2.80
C GLU A 12 25.85 -18.07 2.65
N GLN A 13 24.75 -18.52 3.24
CA GLN A 13 24.16 -19.85 3.11
C GLN A 13 22.65 -19.66 2.86
N LYS A 14 21.93 -20.76 2.57
CA LYS A 14 20.53 -20.69 2.09
C LYS A 14 19.58 -19.85 2.97
N GLN A 15 19.78 -19.82 4.28
CA GLN A 15 18.94 -19.12 5.27
C GLN A 15 19.79 -18.48 6.38
N PHE A 16 21.04 -18.15 6.07
CA PHE A 16 21.98 -17.61 7.05
C PHE A 16 23.04 -16.76 6.35
N CYS A 17 23.18 -15.52 6.76
CA CYS A 17 24.19 -14.60 6.25
C CYS A 17 24.98 -14.01 7.41
N ARG A 18 26.30 -13.87 7.22
CA ARG A 18 27.20 -13.18 8.14
C ARG A 18 27.67 -11.87 7.52
N PHE A 19 27.67 -10.81 8.31
CA PHE A 19 27.97 -9.46 7.89
C PHE A 19 29.12 -8.88 8.71
N GLY A 20 29.89 -8.01 8.09
CA GLY A 20 30.87 -7.14 8.74
C GLY A 20 30.37 -5.71 8.68
N LEU A 21 30.37 -5.03 9.82
CA LEU A 21 30.02 -3.62 9.96
C LEU A 21 31.26 -2.84 10.40
N THR A 22 31.62 -1.82 9.62
CA THR A 22 32.75 -0.94 9.92
C THR A 22 32.26 0.50 10.07
N LEU A 23 32.42 1.07 11.26
CA LEU A 23 32.15 2.48 11.53
C LEU A 23 33.46 3.26 11.52
N HIS A 24 33.58 4.24 10.63
CA HIS A 24 34.75 5.11 10.51
C HIS A 24 34.53 6.46 11.17
N ASN A 25 35.44 6.85 12.07
CA ASN A 25 35.61 8.23 12.50
C ASN A 25 36.62 8.91 11.57
N LEU A 26 36.14 9.59 10.52
CA LEU A 26 36.99 10.33 9.58
C LEU A 26 37.26 11.77 10.04
N THR A 27 36.95 12.10 11.30
CA THR A 27 37.16 13.43 11.86
C THR A 27 38.50 13.51 12.59
N ASP A 28 38.92 14.74 12.89
CA ASP A 28 40.12 15.02 13.69
C ASP A 28 39.86 14.97 15.20
N GLN A 29 38.67 14.52 15.64
CA GLN A 29 38.27 14.46 17.04
C GLN A 29 37.91 13.03 17.44
N SER A 30 38.37 12.60 18.61
CA SER A 30 37.96 11.32 19.19
C SER A 30 36.53 11.40 19.73
N LEU A 31 35.78 10.31 19.61
CA LEU A 31 34.45 10.19 20.19
C LEU A 31 34.55 9.44 21.51
N ASP A 32 34.03 10.04 22.58
CA ASP A 32 33.96 9.44 23.92
C ASP A 32 32.52 9.03 24.23
N ASN A 33 32.35 7.94 24.98
CA ASN A 33 31.06 7.46 25.50
C ASN A 33 29.99 7.44 24.42
N TRP A 34 30.32 6.77 23.32
CA TRP A 34 29.55 6.78 22.08
C TRP A 34 28.74 5.50 21.88
N GLN A 35 27.72 5.62 21.04
CA GLN A 35 26.80 4.56 20.65
C GLN A 35 26.46 4.74 19.17
N LEU A 36 26.43 3.64 18.43
CA LEU A 36 25.91 3.63 17.07
C LEU A 36 24.44 3.24 17.10
N GLN A 37 23.61 4.02 16.43
CA GLN A 37 22.21 3.71 16.16
C GLN A 37 22.05 3.57 14.65
N PHE A 38 21.33 2.55 14.20
CA PHE A 38 21.06 2.35 12.78
C PHE A 38 19.74 1.62 12.54
N ILE A 39 19.30 1.64 11.29
CA ILE A 39 18.07 0.98 10.85
C ILE A 39 18.39 -0.19 9.92
N ILE A 40 17.82 -1.36 10.22
CA ILE A 40 17.81 -2.54 9.36
C ILE A 40 16.54 -3.39 9.58
N ASP A 41 15.90 -3.84 8.50
CA ASP A 41 14.60 -4.55 8.57
C ASP A 41 14.74 -6.07 8.86
N ARG A 42 15.96 -6.53 9.14
CA ARG A 42 16.26 -7.94 9.38
C ARG A 42 16.64 -8.14 10.83
N PHE A 43 16.25 -9.29 11.40
CA PHE A 43 16.58 -9.64 12.77
C PHE A 43 18.05 -10.02 12.90
N ILE A 44 18.82 -9.21 13.62
CA ILE A 44 20.20 -9.53 13.98
C ILE A 44 20.18 -10.52 15.14
N LEU A 45 20.87 -11.66 15.00
CA LEU A 45 21.01 -12.63 16.07
C LEU A 45 21.91 -12.03 17.17
N PRO A 46 21.39 -11.70 18.38
CA PRO A 46 22.17 -10.95 19.36
C PRO A 46 23.45 -11.68 19.79
N ASP A 47 23.38 -13.00 19.95
CA ASP A 47 24.50 -13.85 20.36
C ASP A 47 25.61 -13.97 19.29
N SER A 48 25.34 -13.51 18.06
CA SER A 48 26.33 -13.52 16.97
C SER A 48 27.16 -12.23 16.87
N PHE A 49 26.84 -11.21 17.67
CA PHE A 49 27.50 -9.90 17.63
C PHE A 49 28.87 -9.98 18.32
N THR A 50 29.97 -9.75 17.59
CA THR A 50 31.32 -10.11 18.08
C THR A 50 32.01 -9.10 19.01
N HIS A 51 31.74 -7.81 18.82
CA HIS A 51 32.38 -6.72 19.56
C HIS A 51 31.31 -5.78 20.10
N GLY A 52 31.06 -5.74 21.40
CA GLY A 52 29.98 -4.95 22.00
C GLY A 52 28.64 -5.69 22.07
N GLU A 53 27.57 -4.94 22.33
CA GLU A 53 26.21 -5.47 22.52
C GLU A 53 25.23 -4.76 21.58
N ILE A 54 24.28 -5.51 21.02
CA ILE A 54 23.21 -4.97 20.18
C ILE A 54 21.84 -5.16 20.84
N LYS A 55 21.00 -4.14 20.73
CA LYS A 55 19.56 -4.20 20.99
C LYS A 55 18.80 -3.84 19.74
N GLN A 56 17.71 -4.56 19.47
CA GLN A 56 16.84 -4.32 18.33
C GLN A 56 15.39 -4.25 18.79
N VAL A 57 14.68 -3.22 18.32
CA VAL A 57 13.23 -3.05 18.47
C VAL A 57 12.68 -2.73 17.10
N GLY A 58 11.95 -3.66 16.48
CA GLY A 58 11.55 -3.48 15.10
C GLY A 58 12.77 -3.47 14.15
N SER A 59 12.82 -2.44 13.31
CA SER A 59 13.97 -2.10 12.46
C SER A 59 15.09 -1.32 13.19
N PHE A 60 14.82 -0.78 14.39
CA PHE A 60 15.75 0.09 15.10
C PHE A 60 16.76 -0.67 15.93
N CYS A 61 18.03 -0.50 15.58
CA CYS A 61 19.17 -1.11 16.23
C CYS A 61 19.98 -0.08 17.01
N THR A 62 20.42 -0.49 18.18
CA THR A 62 21.29 0.29 19.07
C THR A 62 22.47 -0.57 19.47
N VAL A 63 23.69 -0.12 19.16
CA VAL A 63 24.95 -0.80 19.47
C VAL A 63 25.68 -0.07 20.58
N LYS A 64 25.91 -0.78 21.68
CA LYS A 64 26.83 -0.36 22.72
C LYS A 64 28.21 -0.96 22.41
N PRO A 65 29.21 -0.16 22.00
CA PRO A 65 30.54 -0.69 21.69
C PRO A 65 31.24 -1.23 22.95
N ASP A 66 32.20 -2.14 22.74
CA ASP A 66 33.12 -2.65 23.77
C ASP A 66 34.32 -1.72 24.04
N ILE A 67 34.44 -0.65 23.25
CA ILE A 67 35.41 0.42 23.42
C ILE A 67 34.72 1.72 23.86
N GLU A 68 35.30 2.43 24.81
CA GLU A 68 34.75 3.71 25.32
C GLU A 68 35.07 4.89 24.39
N ILE A 69 36.25 4.86 23.76
CA ILE A 69 36.75 5.93 22.89
C ILE A 69 36.98 5.39 21.47
N LEU A 70 36.38 6.04 20.47
CA LEU A 70 36.70 5.86 19.05
C LEU A 70 37.59 7.02 18.59
N GLU A 71 38.89 6.75 18.52
CA GLU A 71 39.90 7.75 18.19
C GLU A 71 39.69 8.42 16.82
N ALA A 72 40.16 9.66 16.69
CA ALA A 72 40.21 10.38 15.42
C ALA A 72 40.92 9.55 14.33
N ASN A 73 40.36 9.54 13.13
CA ASN A 73 40.88 8.78 11.98
C ASN A 73 41.00 7.25 12.19
N GLN A 74 40.28 6.68 13.17
CA GLN A 74 40.18 5.24 13.41
C GLN A 74 38.80 4.68 13.03
N HIS A 75 38.63 3.38 13.21
CA HIS A 75 37.37 2.69 12.96
C HIS A 75 37.04 1.68 14.06
N TYR A 76 35.76 1.38 14.19
CA TYR A 76 35.24 0.28 14.98
C TYR A 76 34.67 -0.79 14.03
N TYR A 77 34.93 -2.05 14.32
CA TYR A 77 34.49 -3.19 13.51
C TYR A 77 33.77 -4.22 14.37
N CYS A 78 32.64 -4.71 13.87
CA CYS A 78 31.96 -5.86 14.45
C CYS A 78 31.40 -6.77 13.35
N GLU A 79 31.15 -8.03 13.70
CA GLU A 79 30.43 -8.98 12.88
C GLU A 79 29.11 -9.35 13.54
N PHE A 80 28.13 -9.70 12.72
CA PHE A 80 26.88 -10.31 13.18
C PHE A 80 26.29 -11.20 12.10
N SER A 81 25.30 -12.00 12.49
CA SER A 81 24.61 -12.94 11.61
C SER A 81 23.10 -12.72 11.64
N ILE A 82 22.46 -13.04 10.51
CA ILE A 82 21.01 -12.94 10.31
C ILE A 82 20.53 -14.25 9.68
N ASN A 83 19.39 -14.77 10.13
CA ASN A 83 18.70 -15.89 9.49
C ASN A 83 17.87 -15.38 8.30
N THR A 84 18.52 -15.22 7.14
CA THR A 84 17.90 -14.65 5.93
C THR A 84 18.41 -15.37 4.68
N ALA A 85 17.62 -15.33 3.61
CA ALA A 85 18.15 -15.58 2.27
C ALA A 85 19.22 -14.52 1.91
N PRO A 86 20.12 -14.82 0.95
CA PRO A 86 21.12 -13.86 0.48
C PRO A 86 20.53 -12.52 0.07
N PHE A 87 21.17 -11.42 0.49
CA PHE A 87 20.77 -10.07 0.07
C PHE A 87 21.06 -9.87 -1.41
N ARG A 88 20.12 -9.26 -2.12
CA ARG A 88 20.18 -9.08 -3.57
C ARG A 88 20.18 -7.62 -3.99
N PHE A 89 19.71 -6.73 -3.12
CA PHE A 89 19.51 -5.32 -3.41
C PHE A 89 20.26 -4.44 -2.40
N TYR A 90 20.65 -3.23 -2.82
CA TYR A 90 21.28 -2.29 -1.89
C TYR A 90 20.30 -1.83 -0.79
N THR A 91 18.99 -1.86 -1.06
CA THR A 91 17.94 -1.56 -0.09
C THR A 91 17.87 -2.57 1.05
N ASP A 92 18.42 -3.78 0.91
CA ASP A 92 18.53 -4.74 2.01
C ASP A 92 19.51 -4.26 3.11
N GLY A 93 20.44 -3.37 2.76
CA GLY A 93 21.46 -2.81 3.65
C GLY A 93 20.92 -1.92 4.76
N LEU A 94 21.77 -1.04 5.30
CA LEU A 94 21.36 -0.07 6.32
C LEU A 94 20.56 1.09 5.69
N LYS A 95 19.51 1.55 6.37
CA LYS A 95 18.59 2.58 5.83
C LYS A 95 18.91 3.97 6.35
N ASP A 96 19.35 4.04 7.59
CA ASP A 96 19.70 5.25 8.30
C ASP A 96 20.69 4.91 9.42
N ALA A 97 21.53 5.87 9.82
CA ALA A 97 22.51 5.70 10.88
C ALA A 97 22.91 7.02 11.53
N VAL A 98 23.02 7.02 12.86
CA VAL A 98 23.50 8.16 13.65
C VAL A 98 24.43 7.66 14.77
N ILE A 99 25.39 8.49 15.16
CA ILE A 99 26.17 8.27 16.39
C ILE A 99 25.63 9.20 17.47
N ILE A 100 25.44 8.63 18.65
CA ILE A 100 25.17 9.39 19.87
C ILE A 100 26.46 9.35 20.71
N ALA A 101 27.02 10.50 21.07
CA ALA A 101 28.29 10.60 21.80
C ALA A 101 28.17 11.46 23.06
N ASN A 102 29.22 11.47 23.88
CA ASN A 102 29.32 12.25 25.12
C ASN A 102 28.11 12.01 26.05
N GLY A 103 27.71 10.74 26.19
CA GLY A 103 26.60 10.35 27.07
C GLY A 103 25.22 10.86 26.62
N GLY A 104 25.04 11.12 25.32
CA GLY A 104 23.75 11.57 24.76
C GLY A 104 23.70 13.05 24.36
N GLN A 105 24.76 13.81 24.62
CA GLN A 105 24.78 15.26 24.37
C GLN A 105 25.05 15.62 22.91
N GLU A 106 25.72 14.74 22.18
CA GLU A 106 26.07 14.98 20.79
C GLU A 106 25.46 13.93 19.88
N LYS A 107 24.94 14.40 18.75
CA LYS A 107 24.36 13.56 17.70
C LYS A 107 25.07 13.86 16.39
N HIS A 108 25.68 12.84 15.81
CA HIS A 108 26.42 12.94 14.56
C HIS A 108 25.74 12.12 13.48
N GLN A 109 25.52 12.74 12.32
CA GLN A 109 25.02 12.04 11.13
C GLN A 109 26.09 11.08 10.58
N VAL A 110 25.67 9.90 10.13
CA VAL A 110 26.57 8.90 9.56
C VAL A 110 26.24 8.70 8.09
N VAL A 111 27.25 8.85 7.24
CA VAL A 111 27.10 8.54 5.82
C VAL A 111 27.03 7.02 5.64
N LEU A 112 26.00 6.54 4.96
CA LEU A 112 25.84 5.12 4.66
C LEU A 112 26.49 4.79 3.31
N THR A 113 27.45 3.85 3.31
CA THR A 113 27.94 3.25 2.08
C THR A 113 26.96 2.15 1.64
N PRO A 114 26.58 2.06 0.35
CA PRO A 114 25.80 0.93 -0.15
C PRO A 114 26.45 -0.40 0.25
N ILE A 115 25.64 -1.37 0.68
CA ILE A 115 26.14 -2.66 1.14
C ILE A 115 26.98 -3.35 0.05
N ALA A 116 28.13 -3.91 0.44
CA ALA A 116 28.91 -4.77 -0.44
C ALA A 116 28.23 -6.16 -0.52
N LEU A 117 27.41 -6.34 -1.56
CA LEU A 117 26.70 -7.59 -1.84
C LEU A 117 27.65 -8.68 -2.32
N ALA A 118 27.48 -9.91 -1.82
CA ALA A 118 28.23 -11.08 -2.29
C ALA A 118 27.66 -11.65 -3.60
N SER A 119 26.32 -11.67 -3.72
CA SER A 119 25.63 -12.35 -4.82
C SER A 119 24.46 -11.54 -5.38
N PRO A 120 24.70 -10.38 -6.04
CA PRO A 120 23.64 -9.70 -6.79
C PRO A 120 23.17 -10.57 -7.96
N TYR A 121 21.93 -10.35 -8.42
CA TYR A 121 21.44 -11.00 -9.64
C TYR A 121 22.23 -10.53 -10.87
N ARG A 122 22.46 -11.47 -11.80
CA ARG A 122 23.08 -11.17 -13.10
C ARG A 122 22.06 -10.89 -14.20
N GLU A 123 20.84 -11.42 -14.05
CA GLU A 123 19.76 -11.21 -15.01
C GLU A 123 19.19 -9.80 -14.89
N ARG A 124 18.50 -9.35 -15.95
CA ARG A 124 17.77 -8.07 -16.03
C ARG A 124 16.49 -8.32 -16.81
N ALA A 125 15.42 -7.65 -16.42
CA ALA A 125 14.17 -7.63 -17.15
C ALA A 125 14.34 -6.73 -18.38
N GLU A 126 14.18 -7.32 -19.57
CA GLU A 126 14.23 -6.60 -20.84
C GLU A 126 12.82 -6.45 -21.40
N LEU A 127 12.50 -5.25 -21.87
CA LEU A 127 11.24 -5.00 -22.59
C LEU A 127 11.50 -4.93 -24.09
N PRO A 128 10.64 -5.54 -24.92
CA PRO A 128 10.76 -5.40 -26.36
C PRO A 128 10.54 -3.94 -26.78
N SER A 129 11.17 -3.56 -27.89
CA SER A 129 10.85 -2.30 -28.56
C SER A 129 9.50 -2.44 -29.24
N VAL A 130 8.61 -1.49 -28.96
CA VAL A 130 7.27 -1.42 -29.55
C VAL A 130 7.05 -0.03 -30.15
N ASP A 131 6.21 0.06 -31.18
CA ASP A 131 5.76 1.32 -31.73
C ASP A 131 4.55 1.84 -30.94
N THR A 132 4.36 3.16 -30.94
CA THR A 132 3.20 3.78 -30.31
C THR A 132 1.97 3.58 -31.20
N PRO A 133 0.83 3.07 -30.67
CA PRO A 133 -0.39 2.92 -31.43
C PRO A 133 -1.09 4.27 -31.61
N GLU A 134 -2.05 4.33 -32.54
CA GLU A 134 -2.92 5.51 -32.70
C GLU A 134 -3.72 5.80 -31.42
N ILE A 135 -4.13 4.76 -30.69
CA ILE A 135 -4.94 4.86 -29.47
C ILE A 135 -4.24 4.17 -28.31
N ALA A 136 -3.90 4.94 -27.28
CA ALA A 136 -3.16 4.49 -26.11
C ALA A 136 -4.05 4.44 -24.84
N LEU A 137 -5.03 3.54 -24.83
CA LEU A 137 -5.97 3.41 -23.70
C LEU A 137 -5.50 2.37 -22.67
N ILE A 138 -5.53 2.73 -21.39
CA ILE A 138 -5.27 1.83 -20.27
C ILE A 138 -6.29 2.06 -19.13
N PRO A 139 -7.03 1.05 -18.67
CA PRO A 139 -7.11 -0.30 -19.22
C PRO A 139 -7.70 -0.31 -20.64
N LYS A 140 -7.32 -1.30 -21.45
CA LYS A 140 -7.90 -1.53 -22.78
C LYS A 140 -9.41 -1.78 -22.67
N PRO A 141 -10.26 -1.00 -23.39
CA PRO A 141 -11.68 -1.29 -23.43
C PRO A 141 -11.96 -2.63 -24.12
N ASN A 142 -12.97 -3.35 -23.64
CA ASN A 142 -13.34 -4.66 -24.17
C ASN A 142 -13.87 -4.61 -25.60
N LYS A 143 -14.38 -3.46 -26.05
CA LYS A 143 -14.77 -3.25 -27.45
C LYS A 143 -14.52 -1.82 -27.91
N VAL A 144 -13.78 -1.68 -29.00
CA VAL A 144 -13.44 -0.41 -29.67
C VAL A 144 -13.68 -0.51 -31.17
N GLU A 145 -14.34 0.50 -31.74
CA GLU A 145 -14.50 0.69 -33.19
C GLU A 145 -13.98 2.10 -33.54
N LEU A 146 -12.92 2.18 -34.35
CA LEU A 146 -12.34 3.43 -34.84
C LEU A 146 -12.98 3.84 -36.17
N PHE A 147 -13.16 5.14 -36.36
CA PHE A 147 -13.70 5.73 -37.58
C PHE A 147 -12.79 6.85 -38.09
N ASP A 148 -12.88 7.13 -39.39
CA ASP A 148 -12.13 8.23 -39.99
C ASP A 148 -12.52 9.59 -39.40
N GLY A 149 -11.52 10.44 -39.15
CA GLY A 149 -11.67 11.82 -38.74
C GLY A 149 -11.50 12.05 -37.24
N LYS A 150 -11.52 13.34 -36.88
CA LYS A 150 -11.35 13.81 -35.50
C LYS A 150 -12.41 14.85 -35.16
N PHE A 151 -12.84 14.86 -33.91
CA PHE A 151 -13.63 15.93 -33.32
C PHE A 151 -12.70 16.95 -32.65
N GLN A 152 -12.89 18.24 -32.93
CA GLN A 152 -12.08 19.31 -32.36
C GLN A 152 -12.74 19.86 -31.10
N LEU A 153 -12.02 19.87 -29.99
CA LEU A 153 -12.44 20.54 -28.76
C LEU A 153 -12.08 22.01 -28.86
N THR A 154 -13.10 22.87 -28.85
CA THR A 154 -12.94 24.32 -28.97
C THR A 154 -13.22 25.00 -27.63
N ARG A 155 -12.80 26.26 -27.46
CA ARG A 155 -13.13 27.03 -26.25
C ARG A 155 -14.64 27.24 -26.05
N SER A 156 -15.44 27.03 -27.09
CA SER A 156 -16.90 27.03 -27.02
C SER A 156 -17.50 25.68 -26.66
N SER A 157 -16.71 24.60 -26.56
CA SER A 157 -17.24 23.29 -26.19
C SER A 157 -17.80 23.30 -24.78
N GLN A 158 -18.96 22.67 -24.64
CA GLN A 158 -19.77 22.70 -23.42
C GLN A 158 -20.12 21.29 -22.98
N ILE A 159 -20.19 21.10 -21.66
CA ILE A 159 -20.67 19.85 -21.06
C ILE A 159 -22.18 19.99 -20.82
N THR A 160 -22.95 19.06 -21.38
CA THR A 160 -24.40 18.96 -21.18
C THR A 160 -24.74 17.74 -20.34
N LEU A 161 -25.45 17.96 -19.23
CA LEU A 161 -25.98 16.89 -18.38
C LEU A 161 -27.43 16.57 -18.76
N GLN A 162 -27.67 15.37 -19.28
CA GLN A 162 -29.00 14.77 -19.45
C GLN A 162 -29.23 13.60 -18.47
N ALA A 163 -28.35 13.45 -17.48
CA ALA A 163 -28.40 12.43 -16.44
C ALA A 163 -27.90 13.01 -15.11
N ASN A 164 -28.75 13.03 -14.08
CA ASN A 164 -28.34 13.53 -12.75
C ASN A 164 -27.23 12.68 -12.11
N LEU A 165 -27.14 11.40 -12.48
CA LEU A 165 -26.08 10.50 -11.99
C LEU A 165 -24.68 10.89 -12.51
N ALA A 166 -24.59 11.72 -13.56
CA ALA A 166 -23.33 12.09 -14.19
C ALA A 166 -22.66 13.33 -13.58
N GLU A 167 -23.32 14.05 -12.66
CA GLU A 167 -22.85 15.36 -12.15
C GLU A 167 -21.40 15.30 -11.66
N LYS A 168 -21.08 14.34 -10.78
CA LYS A 168 -19.73 14.18 -10.21
C LYS A 168 -18.67 13.81 -11.26
N ALA A 169 -19.00 12.90 -12.18
CA ALA A 169 -18.10 12.53 -13.27
C ALA A 169 -17.82 13.71 -14.22
N ALA A 170 -18.83 14.53 -14.49
CA ALA A 170 -18.70 15.73 -15.30
C ALA A 170 -17.87 16.82 -14.62
N THR A 171 -18.07 17.04 -13.32
CA THR A 171 -17.22 17.94 -12.51
C THR A 171 -15.78 17.45 -12.50
N TRP A 172 -15.56 16.16 -12.30
CA TRP A 172 -14.21 15.59 -12.34
C TRP A 172 -13.56 15.75 -13.72
N LEU A 173 -14.27 15.45 -14.81
CA LEU A 173 -13.78 15.68 -16.17
C LEU A 173 -13.40 17.15 -16.38
N GLN A 174 -14.25 18.09 -15.95
CA GLN A 174 -13.97 19.52 -16.09
C GLN A 174 -12.69 19.93 -15.36
N LEU A 175 -12.51 19.47 -14.12
CA LEU A 175 -11.31 19.75 -13.32
C LEU A 175 -10.05 19.17 -13.98
N GLU A 176 -10.13 17.95 -14.51
CA GLU A 176 -8.99 17.32 -15.19
C GLU A 176 -8.68 17.98 -16.53
N LEU A 177 -9.68 18.44 -17.28
CA LEU A 177 -9.48 19.22 -18.51
C LEU A 177 -8.75 20.54 -18.24
N GLU A 178 -9.14 21.25 -17.18
CA GLU A 178 -8.46 22.48 -16.76
C GLU A 178 -7.04 22.19 -16.27
N ARG A 179 -6.86 21.16 -15.43
CA ARG A 179 -5.56 20.81 -14.85
C ARG A 179 -4.55 20.32 -15.88
N LEU A 180 -4.98 19.48 -16.83
CA LEU A 180 -4.10 18.81 -17.78
C LEU A 180 -3.88 19.62 -19.05
N PHE A 181 -4.88 20.36 -19.51
CA PHE A 181 -4.87 20.96 -20.83
C PHE A 181 -5.13 22.47 -20.82
N ASP A 182 -5.24 23.11 -19.64
CA ASP A 182 -5.70 24.50 -19.48
C ASP A 182 -7.04 24.76 -20.21
N PHE A 183 -7.88 23.72 -20.28
CA PHE A 183 -9.12 23.73 -21.04
C PHE A 183 -10.32 23.92 -20.12
N LYS A 184 -10.90 25.12 -20.15
CA LYS A 184 -12.10 25.46 -19.38
C LYS A 184 -13.35 25.20 -20.21
N ALA A 185 -13.95 24.02 -20.03
CA ALA A 185 -15.26 23.70 -20.59
C ALA A 185 -16.35 24.60 -19.96
N GLN A 186 -17.27 25.11 -20.77
CA GLN A 186 -18.43 25.86 -20.26
C GLN A 186 -19.51 24.89 -19.75
N THR A 187 -20.13 25.21 -18.61
CA THR A 187 -20.97 24.28 -17.84
C THR A 187 -22.42 24.18 -18.31
N ILE A 188 -22.94 25.12 -19.11
CA ILE A 188 -24.36 25.14 -19.51
C ILE A 188 -24.54 25.64 -20.95
N GLY A 189 -24.94 24.73 -21.84
CA GLY A 189 -25.50 25.02 -23.16
C GLY A 189 -25.48 23.81 -24.11
N HIS A 190 -25.64 24.02 -25.42
CA HIS A 190 -25.93 22.97 -26.39
C HIS A 190 -24.69 22.25 -26.98
N SER A 191 -24.62 20.93 -26.73
CA SER A 191 -24.47 19.82 -27.70
C SER A 191 -23.11 19.14 -27.99
N GLU A 192 -21.97 19.57 -27.45
CA GLU A 192 -20.68 18.98 -27.86
C GLU A 192 -20.16 17.85 -26.96
N ILE A 193 -20.37 17.89 -25.64
CA ILE A 193 -20.04 16.77 -24.72
C ILE A 193 -21.28 16.43 -23.90
N VAL A 194 -21.96 15.33 -24.22
CA VAL A 194 -23.27 15.00 -23.65
C VAL A 194 -23.19 13.76 -22.77
N TYR A 195 -23.53 13.92 -21.48
CA TYR A 195 -23.77 12.80 -20.56
C TYR A 195 -25.25 12.41 -20.62
N ARG A 196 -25.55 11.18 -21.02
CA ARG A 196 -26.91 10.68 -21.22
C ARG A 196 -27.15 9.39 -20.46
N ASN A 197 -28.29 9.32 -19.78
CA ASN A 197 -28.66 8.12 -19.05
C ASN A 197 -29.03 6.99 -20.01
N ASN A 198 -28.42 5.82 -19.83
CA ASN A 198 -28.82 4.60 -20.51
C ASN A 198 -29.07 3.48 -19.48
N PRO A 199 -30.35 3.22 -19.12
CA PRO A 199 -30.68 2.28 -18.06
C PRO A 199 -30.52 0.80 -18.46
N THR A 200 -30.11 0.50 -19.69
CA THR A 200 -29.81 -0.88 -20.11
C THR A 200 -28.39 -1.31 -19.79
N LEU A 201 -27.56 -0.41 -19.26
CA LEU A 201 -26.16 -0.65 -18.90
C LEU A 201 -26.07 -0.92 -17.40
N ASP A 202 -25.38 -1.99 -17.03
CA ASP A 202 -25.20 -2.40 -15.64
C ASP A 202 -24.20 -1.48 -14.88
N GLU A 203 -24.01 -1.75 -13.59
CA GLU A 203 -23.10 -0.99 -12.72
C GLU A 203 -21.67 -0.96 -13.28
N GLY A 204 -21.20 0.23 -13.66
CA GLY A 204 -19.84 0.46 -14.14
C GLY A 204 -19.69 0.33 -15.65
N GLU A 205 -20.72 -0.14 -16.36
CA GLU A 205 -20.74 -0.20 -17.82
C GLU A 205 -20.98 1.17 -18.44
N TYR A 206 -20.38 1.38 -19.62
CA TYR A 206 -20.60 2.61 -20.37
C TYR A 206 -20.47 2.40 -21.88
N GLN A 207 -21.01 3.38 -22.61
CA GLN A 207 -20.70 3.60 -24.02
C GLN A 207 -20.18 5.02 -24.20
N LEU A 208 -19.08 5.14 -24.95
CA LEU A 208 -18.51 6.44 -25.35
C LEU A 208 -18.52 6.49 -26.88
N THR A 209 -19.10 7.55 -27.45
CA THR A 209 -19.07 7.80 -28.89
C THR A 209 -18.52 9.19 -29.16
N VAL A 210 -17.46 9.28 -29.97
CA VAL A 210 -16.95 10.52 -30.55
C VAL A 210 -17.25 10.50 -32.04
N SER A 211 -17.84 11.57 -32.55
CA SER A 211 -18.15 11.76 -33.96
C SER A 211 -17.90 13.20 -34.36
N GLY A 212 -17.98 13.52 -35.65
CA GLY A 212 -17.91 14.91 -36.12
C GLY A 212 -19.00 15.83 -35.52
N ALA A 213 -20.05 15.28 -34.92
CA ALA A 213 -21.10 16.04 -34.24
C ALA A 213 -20.84 16.28 -32.74
N GLY A 214 -19.81 15.65 -32.15
CA GLY A 214 -19.49 15.74 -30.73
C GLY A 214 -19.28 14.40 -30.04
N VAL A 215 -19.22 14.48 -28.71
CA VAL A 215 -18.95 13.40 -27.76
C VAL A 215 -20.21 13.04 -26.99
N ARG A 216 -20.50 11.75 -26.85
CA ARG A 216 -21.59 11.22 -26.04
C ARG A 216 -21.10 10.14 -25.09
N LEU A 217 -21.39 10.32 -23.80
CA LEU A 217 -21.12 9.39 -22.72
C LEU A 217 -22.45 8.83 -22.22
N GLU A 218 -22.66 7.53 -22.34
CA GLU A 218 -23.88 6.83 -21.92
C GLU A 218 -23.58 5.80 -20.84
N ALA A 219 -24.28 5.86 -19.70
CA ALA A 219 -24.14 4.92 -18.60
C ALA A 219 -25.45 4.77 -17.81
N GLY A 220 -25.60 3.65 -17.11
CA GLY A 220 -26.72 3.37 -16.19
C GLY A 220 -26.41 3.68 -14.73
N SER A 221 -25.14 3.91 -14.39
CA SER A 221 -24.66 4.15 -13.03
C SER A 221 -23.72 5.37 -12.94
N ARG A 222 -23.46 5.84 -11.72
CA ARG A 222 -22.46 6.89 -11.46
C ARG A 222 -21.05 6.45 -11.87
N SER A 223 -20.69 5.22 -11.52
CA SER A 223 -19.38 4.64 -11.82
C SER A 223 -19.14 4.51 -13.32
N GLY A 224 -20.16 4.12 -14.11
CA GLY A 224 -20.05 4.04 -15.57
C GLY A 224 -19.72 5.40 -16.20
N PHE A 225 -20.31 6.50 -15.70
CA PHE A 225 -19.94 7.83 -16.17
C PHE A 225 -18.50 8.22 -15.81
N VAL A 226 -18.02 7.88 -14.60
CA VAL A 226 -16.61 8.09 -14.23
C VAL A 226 -15.68 7.32 -15.18
N HIS A 227 -15.97 6.05 -15.43
CA HIS A 227 -15.15 5.22 -16.33
C HIS A 227 -15.14 5.77 -17.78
N ALA A 228 -16.28 6.25 -18.27
CA ALA A 228 -16.38 6.90 -19.57
C ALA A 228 -15.54 8.19 -19.64
N SER A 229 -15.58 9.01 -18.59
CA SER A 229 -14.74 10.21 -18.46
C SER A 229 -13.25 9.88 -18.42
N ALA A 230 -12.87 8.80 -17.72
CA ALA A 230 -11.48 8.34 -17.66
C ALA A 230 -10.94 7.93 -19.04
N THR A 231 -11.72 7.18 -19.82
CA THR A 231 -11.36 6.88 -21.22
C THR A 231 -11.31 8.13 -22.09
N LEU A 232 -12.27 9.05 -21.93
CA LEU A 232 -12.27 10.29 -22.69
C LEU A 232 -10.99 11.11 -22.44
N LEU A 233 -10.52 11.21 -21.19
CA LEU A 233 -9.30 11.94 -20.84
C LEU A 233 -8.05 11.38 -21.55
N GLN A 234 -7.97 10.05 -21.71
CA GLN A 234 -6.86 9.39 -22.39
C GLN A 234 -6.92 9.51 -23.93
N LEU A 235 -8.10 9.80 -24.49
CA LEU A 235 -8.29 10.00 -25.94
C LEU A 235 -7.91 11.40 -26.42
N ILE A 236 -7.73 12.37 -25.50
CA ILE A 236 -7.46 13.76 -25.87
C ILE A 236 -6.03 13.86 -26.40
N GLU A 237 -5.93 14.21 -27.67
CA GLU A 237 -4.69 14.58 -28.32
C GLU A 237 -4.50 16.09 -28.29
N GLN A 238 -3.27 16.53 -28.09
CA GLN A 238 -2.87 17.93 -28.19
C GLN A 238 -1.81 18.06 -29.28
N ASP A 239 -2.04 18.92 -30.27
CA ASP A 239 -1.04 19.23 -31.30
C ASP A 239 -0.02 20.29 -30.81
N ASP A 240 0.97 20.57 -31.65
CA ASP A 240 2.04 21.55 -31.35
C ASP A 240 1.51 22.99 -31.16
N ASP A 241 0.33 23.30 -31.70
CA ASP A 241 -0.36 24.59 -31.58
C ASP A 241 -1.31 24.62 -30.35
N HIS A 242 -1.24 23.60 -29.48
CA HIS A 242 -2.10 23.39 -28.32
C HIS A 242 -3.59 23.19 -28.62
N ASN A 243 -3.97 22.84 -29.85
CA ASN A 243 -5.35 22.47 -30.16
C ASN A 243 -5.64 21.07 -29.65
N LEU A 244 -6.85 20.89 -29.10
CA LEU A 244 -7.29 19.62 -28.55
C LEU A 244 -8.21 18.91 -29.52
N SER A 245 -7.96 17.63 -29.76
CA SER A 245 -8.81 16.82 -30.62
C SER A 245 -9.02 15.42 -30.06
N LEU A 246 -10.08 14.78 -30.53
CA LEU A 246 -10.48 13.43 -30.17
C LEU A 246 -10.68 12.62 -31.45
N PRO A 247 -10.14 11.39 -31.57
CA PRO A 247 -10.42 10.53 -32.72
C PRO A 247 -11.90 10.13 -32.73
N CYS A 248 -12.50 10.02 -33.93
CA CYS A 248 -13.85 9.48 -34.07
C CYS A 248 -13.84 8.00 -33.68
N ILE A 249 -14.56 7.64 -32.63
CA ILE A 249 -14.46 6.33 -31.99
C ILE A 249 -15.77 5.95 -31.33
N LYS A 250 -16.04 4.64 -31.27
CA LYS A 250 -17.09 4.07 -30.42
C LYS A 250 -16.48 3.04 -29.49
N VAL A 251 -16.71 3.22 -28.20
CA VAL A 251 -16.29 2.32 -27.12
C VAL A 251 -17.54 1.77 -26.45
N VAL A 252 -17.58 0.46 -26.25
CA VAL A 252 -18.57 -0.23 -25.43
C VAL A 252 -17.79 -1.04 -24.41
N ASP A 253 -17.98 -0.76 -23.14
CA ASP A 253 -17.04 -1.26 -22.13
C ASP A 253 -17.69 -1.54 -20.78
N ALA A 254 -17.08 -2.48 -20.06
CA ALA A 254 -17.58 -3.02 -18.79
C ALA A 254 -16.41 -3.58 -17.98
N PRO A 255 -16.44 -3.50 -16.64
CA PRO A 255 -15.39 -4.08 -15.81
C PRO A 255 -15.51 -5.61 -15.71
N ARG A 256 -14.40 -6.32 -15.89
CA ARG A 256 -14.28 -7.77 -15.60
C ARG A 256 -14.59 -8.11 -14.14
N PHE A 257 -14.05 -7.33 -13.19
CA PHE A 257 -14.25 -7.54 -11.76
C PHE A 257 -15.00 -6.37 -11.11
N LYS A 258 -15.89 -6.69 -10.16
CA LYS A 258 -16.67 -5.68 -9.42
C LYS A 258 -15.83 -4.91 -8.42
N TYR A 259 -14.89 -5.58 -7.75
CA TYR A 259 -13.93 -4.96 -6.85
C TYR A 259 -12.60 -4.74 -7.58
N ARG A 260 -12.10 -3.50 -7.57
CA ARG A 260 -10.82 -3.13 -8.18
C ARG A 260 -10.15 -2.16 -7.23
N GLY A 261 -9.28 -2.71 -6.37
CA GLY A 261 -8.72 -1.99 -5.24
C GLY A 261 -7.25 -1.63 -5.37
N MET A 262 -6.86 -0.57 -4.68
CA MET A 262 -5.46 -0.29 -4.37
C MET A 262 -5.35 0.09 -2.89
N MET A 263 -4.43 -0.56 -2.18
CA MET A 263 -4.11 -0.26 -0.79
C MET A 263 -2.89 0.67 -0.68
N LEU A 264 -2.98 1.68 0.18
CA LEU A 264 -1.84 2.48 0.60
C LEU A 264 -1.62 2.33 2.11
N ASP A 265 -0.41 1.89 2.47
CA ASP A 265 0.11 1.97 3.84
C ASP A 265 0.52 3.40 4.19
N CYS A 266 -0.20 4.00 5.13
CA CYS A 266 0.12 5.28 5.73
C CYS A 266 0.68 5.15 7.16
N ALA A 267 0.68 3.94 7.72
CA ALA A 267 1.15 3.66 9.07
C ALA A 267 2.68 3.65 9.13
N ARG A 268 3.35 2.94 8.22
CA ARG A 268 4.83 2.85 8.19
C ARG A 268 5.45 4.21 7.89
N HIS A 269 4.96 4.90 6.86
CA HIS A 269 5.27 6.31 6.62
C HIS A 269 3.99 7.09 6.31
N PHE A 270 3.85 8.25 6.96
CA PHE A 270 2.73 9.14 6.76
C PHE A 270 2.82 9.81 5.39
N HIS A 271 1.72 9.76 4.63
CA HIS A 271 1.56 10.43 3.36
C HIS A 271 0.54 11.57 3.54
N SER A 272 0.82 12.78 3.05
CA SER A 272 -0.08 13.91 3.27
C SER A 272 -1.44 13.73 2.58
N VAL A 273 -2.43 14.52 2.99
CA VAL A 273 -3.78 14.52 2.37
C VAL A 273 -3.68 14.76 0.86
N GLU A 274 -2.78 15.64 0.41
CA GLU A 274 -2.54 15.94 -0.99
C GLU A 274 -1.97 14.73 -1.74
N MET A 275 -1.02 14.01 -1.15
CA MET A 275 -0.45 12.79 -1.73
C MET A 275 -1.51 11.69 -1.88
N VAL A 276 -2.33 11.49 -0.85
CA VAL A 276 -3.44 10.52 -0.85
C VAL A 276 -4.48 10.88 -1.92
N LYS A 277 -4.90 12.15 -2.00
CA LYS A 277 -5.83 12.62 -3.04
C LYS A 277 -5.25 12.49 -4.44
N ARG A 278 -3.96 12.80 -4.63
CA ARG A 278 -3.28 12.63 -5.91
C ARG A 278 -3.31 11.18 -6.36
N LEU A 279 -3.03 10.23 -5.46
CA LEU A 279 -3.14 8.80 -5.74
C LEU A 279 -4.59 8.40 -6.08
N ILE A 280 -5.58 8.79 -5.29
CA ILE A 280 -7.01 8.51 -5.55
C ILE A 280 -7.45 9.02 -6.93
N ASN A 281 -6.96 10.20 -7.34
CA ASN A 281 -7.22 10.71 -8.69
C ASN A 281 -6.65 9.78 -9.76
N GLN A 282 -5.42 9.29 -9.58
CA GLN A 282 -4.82 8.32 -10.49
C GLN A 282 -5.59 6.99 -10.51
N LEU A 283 -6.06 6.49 -9.38
CA LEU A 283 -6.90 5.28 -9.32
C LEU A 283 -8.12 5.41 -10.23
N ALA A 284 -8.76 6.57 -10.25
CA ALA A 284 -9.91 6.85 -11.12
C ALA A 284 -9.55 6.93 -12.61
N HIS A 285 -8.37 7.47 -12.96
CA HIS A 285 -7.84 7.45 -14.35
C HIS A 285 -7.75 6.02 -14.91
N TYR A 286 -7.44 5.05 -14.05
CA TYR A 286 -7.32 3.64 -14.42
C TYR A 286 -8.52 2.79 -14.00
N LYS A 287 -9.66 3.43 -13.71
CA LYS A 287 -10.95 2.77 -13.42
C LYS A 287 -10.94 1.82 -12.22
N PHE A 288 -10.02 1.98 -11.28
CA PHE A 288 -10.18 1.41 -9.93
C PHE A 288 -11.42 2.03 -9.27
N ASN A 289 -12.00 1.33 -8.31
CA ASN A 289 -13.19 1.83 -7.58
C ASN A 289 -13.06 1.76 -6.06
N THR A 290 -11.92 1.26 -5.55
CA THR A 290 -11.72 1.11 -4.12
C THR A 290 -10.32 1.58 -3.74
N PHE A 291 -10.26 2.42 -2.71
CA PHE A 291 -9.05 2.79 -2.01
C PHE A 291 -9.09 2.14 -0.63
N HIS A 292 -8.18 1.20 -0.40
CA HIS A 292 -7.99 0.57 0.90
C HIS A 292 -6.96 1.39 1.70
N TRP A 293 -7.39 2.00 2.78
CA TRP A 293 -6.56 2.93 3.55
C TRP A 293 -6.04 2.24 4.81
N HIS A 294 -4.79 1.79 4.74
CA HIS A 294 -4.10 1.15 5.85
C HIS A 294 -3.56 2.23 6.81
N LEU A 295 -4.30 2.45 7.91
CA LEU A 295 -4.18 3.63 8.79
C LEU A 295 -3.45 3.36 10.11
N THR A 296 -3.23 2.10 10.47
CA THR A 296 -2.75 1.72 11.80
C THR A 296 -1.80 0.54 11.69
N ASP A 297 -0.64 0.65 12.31
CA ASP A 297 0.33 -0.44 12.44
C ASP A 297 1.23 -0.21 13.66
N ASP A 298 2.27 -1.02 13.82
CA ASP A 298 3.25 -0.93 14.89
C ASP A 298 3.99 0.42 14.93
N GLU A 299 4.31 0.96 13.75
CA GLU A 299 5.12 2.17 13.60
C GLU A 299 4.30 3.46 13.61
N GLY A 300 2.98 3.38 13.66
CA GLY A 300 2.16 4.57 13.76
C GLY A 300 0.66 4.34 13.68
N TRP A 301 -0.05 5.22 14.38
CA TRP A 301 -1.49 5.35 14.34
C TRP A 301 -1.88 6.67 13.67
N ARG A 302 -2.61 6.59 12.55
CA ARG A 302 -2.83 7.76 11.68
C ARG A 302 -4.23 8.35 11.75
N LEU A 303 -5.18 7.75 12.44
CA LEU A 303 -6.57 8.20 12.43
C LEU A 303 -6.96 8.90 13.74
N GLU A 304 -7.49 10.12 13.69
CA GLU A 304 -8.06 10.74 14.89
C GLU A 304 -9.28 9.97 15.42
N ILE A 305 -9.18 9.49 16.66
CA ILE A 305 -10.29 8.95 17.46
C ILE A 305 -10.51 9.90 18.62
N LYS A 306 -11.60 10.66 18.60
CA LYS A 306 -11.84 11.75 19.56
C LYS A 306 -11.98 11.23 20.99
N ALA A 307 -12.53 10.04 21.16
CA ALA A 307 -12.66 9.39 22.46
C ALA A 307 -11.33 8.87 23.03
N LEU A 308 -10.28 8.77 22.22
CA LEU A 308 -8.94 8.25 22.56
C LEU A 308 -7.85 9.11 21.90
N PRO A 309 -7.72 10.39 22.25
CA PRO A 309 -6.82 11.33 21.58
C PRO A 309 -5.33 10.98 21.71
N GLU A 310 -4.95 10.15 22.69
CA GLU A 310 -3.60 9.64 22.88
C GLU A 310 -3.12 8.83 21.66
N LEU A 311 -4.03 8.18 20.94
CA LEU A 311 -3.69 7.40 19.74
C LEU A 311 -2.98 8.24 18.67
N THR A 312 -3.37 9.50 18.46
CA THR A 312 -2.67 10.39 17.53
C THR A 312 -1.63 11.27 18.20
N LYS A 313 -1.83 11.70 19.45
CA LYS A 313 -0.84 12.52 20.17
C LYS A 313 0.46 11.76 20.47
N THR A 314 0.34 10.47 20.77
CA THR A 314 1.48 9.59 21.06
C THR A 314 1.74 8.67 19.87
N GLY A 315 0.76 7.85 19.49
CA GLY A 315 0.92 6.86 18.41
C GLY A 315 1.10 7.48 17.02
N GLY A 316 0.78 8.76 16.82
CA GLY A 316 1.02 9.47 15.58
C GLY A 316 2.49 9.84 15.35
N TYR A 317 3.36 9.73 16.36
CA TYR A 317 4.75 10.18 16.31
C TYR A 317 5.71 9.15 16.90
N ARG A 318 6.88 9.03 16.29
CA ARG A 318 7.97 8.15 16.72
C ARG A 318 9.30 8.86 16.62
N GLY A 319 10.26 8.44 17.42
CA GLY A 319 11.53 9.13 17.55
C GLY A 319 12.25 8.77 18.84
N VAL A 320 13.55 9.04 18.90
CA VAL A 320 14.33 8.85 20.14
C VAL A 320 13.74 9.73 21.24
N GLY A 321 13.45 9.14 22.40
CA GLY A 321 12.84 9.83 23.54
C GLY A 321 11.32 9.97 23.48
N THR A 322 10.66 9.38 22.48
CA THR A 322 9.19 9.25 22.44
C THR A 322 8.76 7.85 22.87
N ALA A 323 7.44 7.59 22.98
CA ALA A 323 6.92 6.28 23.36
C ALA A 323 7.14 5.20 22.29
N LEU A 324 7.33 5.61 21.03
CA LEU A 324 7.65 4.74 19.90
C LEU A 324 9.05 5.06 19.40
N GLU A 325 9.92 4.06 19.38
CA GLU A 325 11.26 4.20 18.81
C GLU A 325 11.19 4.58 17.31
N PRO A 326 12.22 5.26 16.77
CA PRO A 326 12.33 5.49 15.33
C PRO A 326 12.24 4.17 14.56
N GLN A 327 11.68 4.18 13.35
CA GLN A 327 11.55 2.98 12.52
C GLN A 327 11.75 3.36 11.05
N TYR A 328 12.47 2.51 10.32
CA TYR A 328 12.76 2.55 8.89
C TYR A 328 13.57 3.75 8.36
N SER A 329 13.33 4.96 8.86
CA SER A 329 14.04 6.18 8.46
C SER A 329 13.86 7.30 9.50
N HIS A 330 14.41 8.49 9.21
CA HIS A 330 14.31 9.70 10.06
C HIS A 330 14.85 9.46 11.47
N LEU A 331 15.90 8.66 11.61
CA LEU A 331 16.55 8.35 12.89
C LEU A 331 17.05 9.62 13.60
N ALA A 332 17.30 10.66 12.81
CA ALA A 332 17.70 11.98 13.23
C ALA A 332 16.61 12.76 14.02
N ASP A 333 15.34 12.51 13.74
CA ASP A 333 14.24 13.42 14.06
C ASP A 333 13.08 12.70 14.78
N ILE A 334 12.13 13.48 15.30
CA ILE A 334 10.80 12.95 15.64
C ILE A 334 9.97 12.99 14.35
N TYR A 335 9.55 11.83 13.88
CA TYR A 335 8.80 11.65 12.65
C TYR A 335 7.36 11.25 12.95
N GLY A 336 6.40 11.74 12.17
CA GLY A 336 5.01 11.36 12.35
C GLY A 336 4.03 12.17 11.53
N GLY A 337 2.76 12.02 11.89
CA GLY A 337 1.61 12.60 11.21
C GLY A 337 0.36 11.77 11.45
N CYS A 338 -0.79 12.42 11.36
CA CYS A 338 -2.11 11.80 11.45
C CYS A 338 -3.12 12.62 10.66
N TYR A 339 -4.27 12.02 10.36
CA TYR A 339 -5.40 12.64 9.71
C TYR A 339 -6.46 12.94 10.77
N SER A 340 -6.84 14.21 10.86
CA SER A 340 -8.05 14.61 11.58
C SER A 340 -9.28 14.04 10.92
N GLN A 341 -10.39 13.92 11.67
CA GLN A 341 -11.64 13.45 11.09
C GLN A 341 -12.16 14.35 9.97
N GLU A 342 -11.85 15.66 9.99
CA GLU A 342 -12.25 16.57 8.92
C GLU A 342 -11.44 16.35 7.65
N GLU A 343 -10.13 16.14 7.75
CA GLU A 343 -9.30 15.74 6.60
C GLU A 343 -9.75 14.40 6.01
N VAL A 344 -10.12 13.43 6.85
CA VAL A 344 -10.66 12.15 6.38
C VAL A 344 -11.98 12.34 5.62
N LYS A 345 -12.91 13.16 6.14
CA LYS A 345 -14.15 13.49 5.41
C LYS A 345 -13.86 14.17 4.08
N GLU A 346 -12.87 15.06 4.04
CA GLU A 346 -12.43 15.72 2.82
C GLU A 346 -11.88 14.73 1.79
N VAL A 347 -11.07 13.76 2.21
CA VAL A 347 -10.57 12.68 1.35
C VAL A 347 -11.71 11.79 0.85
N ILE A 348 -12.65 11.41 1.71
CA ILE A 348 -13.82 10.60 1.34
C ILE A 348 -14.68 11.32 0.30
N ALA A 349 -14.95 12.62 0.49
CA ALA A 349 -15.72 13.41 -0.47
C ALA A 349 -15.00 13.50 -1.82
N TYR A 350 -13.68 13.74 -1.78
CA TYR A 350 -12.84 13.77 -2.98
C TYR A 350 -12.83 12.43 -3.73
N ALA A 351 -12.79 11.31 -3.00
CA ALA A 351 -12.85 9.96 -3.56
C ALA A 351 -14.23 9.65 -4.18
N ASP A 352 -15.32 10.04 -3.52
CA ASP A 352 -16.68 9.79 -4.02
C ASP A 352 -16.99 10.55 -5.32
N GLU A 353 -16.43 11.76 -5.51
CA GLU A 353 -16.48 12.48 -6.79
C GLU A 353 -15.86 11.70 -7.95
N ARG A 354 -14.93 10.80 -7.63
CA ARG A 354 -14.17 9.96 -8.56
C ARG A 354 -14.67 8.51 -8.57
N GLY A 355 -15.83 8.23 -7.97
CA GLY A 355 -16.38 6.88 -7.90
C GLY A 355 -15.53 5.90 -7.10
N ILE A 356 -14.67 6.40 -6.21
CA ILE A 356 -13.79 5.58 -5.35
C ILE A 356 -14.42 5.43 -3.96
N ASN A 357 -14.68 4.19 -3.56
CA ASN A 357 -15.04 3.84 -2.19
C ASN A 357 -13.78 3.77 -1.31
N VAL A 358 -13.81 4.36 -0.12
CA VAL A 358 -12.69 4.35 0.83
C VAL A 358 -12.96 3.37 1.95
N ILE A 359 -12.17 2.30 2.05
CA ILE A 359 -12.25 1.29 3.12
C ILE A 359 -11.16 1.60 4.16
N PRO A 360 -11.51 1.91 5.41
CA PRO A 360 -10.51 2.06 6.47
C PRO A 360 -10.04 0.70 6.97
N GLU A 361 -8.77 0.64 7.38
CA GLU A 361 -8.22 -0.48 8.14
C GLU A 361 -7.85 -0.07 9.56
N ILE A 362 -8.27 -0.90 10.52
CA ILE A 362 -7.82 -0.88 11.92
C ILE A 362 -7.29 -2.28 12.24
N ASP A 363 -5.98 -2.45 12.22
CA ASP A 363 -5.34 -3.74 12.33
C ASP A 363 -5.31 -4.26 13.77
N ILE A 364 -5.87 -5.45 14.01
CA ILE A 364 -5.88 -6.15 15.29
C ILE A 364 -5.87 -7.68 15.10
N PRO A 365 -5.41 -8.47 16.09
CA PRO A 365 -4.73 -8.06 17.31
C PRO A 365 -3.22 -7.88 17.14
N GLY A 366 -2.65 -8.31 16.02
CA GLY A 366 -1.27 -7.99 15.63
C GLY A 366 -1.14 -6.51 15.28
N HIS A 367 0.07 -6.09 14.88
CA HIS A 367 0.31 -4.75 14.33
C HIS A 367 -0.23 -3.58 15.20
N CYS A 368 -0.25 -3.77 16.52
CA CYS A 368 -0.93 -2.88 17.46
C CYS A 368 0.01 -2.09 18.35
N ARG A 369 1.33 -2.08 18.08
CA ARG A 369 2.31 -1.44 18.98
C ARG A 369 2.02 0.04 19.19
N ALA A 370 1.66 0.80 18.14
CA ALA A 370 1.32 2.21 18.27
C ALA A 370 0.11 2.44 19.19
N ALA A 371 -0.91 1.59 19.11
CA ALA A 371 -2.07 1.66 20.00
C ALA A 371 -1.68 1.31 21.45
N ILE A 372 -0.94 0.22 21.65
CA ILE A 372 -0.52 -0.25 22.99
C ILE A 372 0.35 0.80 23.69
N LYS A 373 1.29 1.42 22.98
CA LYS A 373 2.16 2.47 23.53
C LYS A 373 1.42 3.78 23.82
N SER A 374 0.30 4.02 23.14
CA SER A 374 -0.55 5.20 23.36
C SER A 374 -1.49 5.03 24.55
N LEU A 375 -1.97 3.82 24.79
CA LEU A 375 -2.98 3.49 25.82
C LEU A 375 -2.54 2.33 26.72
N PRO A 376 -1.36 2.41 27.37
CA PRO A 376 -0.81 1.30 28.15
C PRO A 376 -1.73 0.89 29.31
N GLU A 377 -2.49 1.82 29.89
CA GLU A 377 -3.44 1.56 30.97
C GLU A 377 -4.63 0.69 30.55
N LEU A 378 -4.97 0.69 29.26
CA LEU A 378 -6.05 -0.14 28.71
C LEU A 378 -5.52 -1.43 28.08
N LEU A 379 -4.36 -1.36 27.42
CA LEU A 379 -3.95 -2.38 26.44
C LEU A 379 -2.75 -3.22 26.88
N GLN A 380 -1.99 -2.80 27.90
CA GLN A 380 -0.85 -3.56 28.39
C GLN A 380 -1.24 -4.49 29.54
N ASP A 381 -0.95 -5.79 29.42
CA ASP A 381 -1.06 -6.74 30.54
C ASP A 381 0.28 -6.78 31.31
N PRO A 382 0.39 -6.17 32.50
CA PRO A 382 1.65 -6.15 33.26
C PRO A 382 2.03 -7.53 33.83
N ASN A 383 1.13 -8.51 33.77
CA ASN A 383 1.36 -9.87 34.27
C ASN A 383 1.67 -10.88 33.17
N ASP A 384 1.55 -10.49 31.91
CA ASP A 384 1.94 -11.36 30.80
C ASP A 384 3.47 -11.51 30.75
N ARG A 385 3.93 -12.74 30.66
CA ARG A 385 5.35 -13.10 30.53
C ARG A 385 5.67 -13.82 29.22
N SER A 386 4.69 -13.87 28.32
CA SER A 386 4.80 -14.57 27.03
C SER A 386 6.00 -14.06 26.25
N GLN A 387 6.80 -14.99 25.74
CA GLN A 387 7.96 -14.69 24.91
C GLN A 387 7.57 -14.96 23.45
N TYR A 388 7.48 -13.89 22.66
CA TYR A 388 7.16 -13.97 21.24
C TYR A 388 7.97 -12.94 20.46
N ARG A 389 8.01 -13.09 19.14
CA ARG A 389 8.57 -12.10 18.22
C ARG A 389 7.74 -12.05 16.94
N SER A 390 7.24 -10.89 16.57
CA SER A 390 6.53 -10.68 15.30
C SER A 390 7.49 -10.79 14.10
N ILE A 391 6.94 -10.84 12.90
CA ILE A 391 7.71 -10.83 11.65
C ILE A 391 8.57 -9.55 11.52
N GLN A 392 8.09 -8.43 12.07
CA GLN A 392 8.75 -7.12 12.10
C GLN A 392 9.72 -6.97 13.28
N HIS A 393 9.91 -8.00 14.10
CA HIS A 393 10.86 -8.05 15.23
C HIS A 393 10.44 -7.27 16.48
N TYR A 394 9.13 -7.16 16.74
CA TYR A 394 8.59 -6.67 18.02
C TYR A 394 8.22 -7.82 18.95
N ASN A 395 8.21 -7.55 20.26
CA ASN A 395 7.82 -8.51 21.30
C ASN A 395 6.77 -7.93 22.29
N ASP A 396 6.18 -6.79 21.92
CA ASP A 396 5.24 -6.02 22.75
C ASP A 396 4.10 -5.39 21.93
N ASN A 397 3.79 -5.97 20.78
CA ASN A 397 2.92 -5.39 19.75
C ASN A 397 1.53 -6.06 19.56
N VAL A 398 1.10 -6.95 20.45
CA VAL A 398 -0.13 -7.74 20.25
C VAL A 398 -1.17 -7.44 21.33
N LEU A 399 -2.40 -7.10 20.94
CA LEU A 399 -3.49 -6.86 21.89
C LEU A 399 -3.83 -8.13 22.67
N SER A 400 -4.07 -7.99 23.97
CA SER A 400 -4.52 -9.11 24.80
C SER A 400 -6.04 -9.29 24.73
N PRO A 401 -6.56 -10.47 24.33
CA PRO A 401 -8.00 -10.72 24.27
C PRO A 401 -8.64 -10.92 25.65
N ALA A 402 -7.86 -10.88 26.74
CA ALA A 402 -8.37 -11.09 28.10
C ALA A 402 -8.46 -9.80 28.94
N LEU A 403 -8.06 -8.64 28.39
CA LEU A 403 -8.17 -7.36 29.09
C LEU A 403 -9.50 -6.68 28.77
N ALA A 404 -10.17 -6.17 29.80
CA ALA A 404 -11.39 -5.37 29.61
C ALA A 404 -11.11 -4.09 28.79
N GLY A 405 -9.93 -3.48 28.97
CA GLY A 405 -9.52 -2.28 28.24
C GLY A 405 -9.39 -2.50 26.74
N THR A 406 -9.05 -3.71 26.29
CA THR A 406 -9.05 -4.06 24.85
C THR A 406 -10.44 -3.94 24.24
N TYR A 407 -11.48 -4.40 24.93
CA TYR A 407 -12.86 -4.28 24.44
C TYR A 407 -13.37 -2.84 24.49
N GLU A 408 -12.98 -2.06 25.52
CA GLU A 408 -13.27 -0.63 25.58
C GLU A 408 -12.63 0.14 24.41
N PHE A 409 -11.38 -0.16 24.10
CA PHE A 409 -10.66 0.37 22.94
C PHE A 409 -11.40 0.04 21.63
N LEU A 410 -11.69 -1.24 21.39
CA LEU A 410 -12.41 -1.68 20.18
C LEU A 410 -13.78 -1.01 20.05
N ASP A 411 -14.53 -0.90 21.16
CA ASP A 411 -15.85 -0.29 21.12
C ASP A 411 -15.80 1.17 20.71
N LYS A 412 -14.86 1.95 21.26
CA LYS A 412 -14.69 3.37 20.93
C LYS A 412 -14.18 3.58 19.51
N VAL A 413 -13.12 2.87 19.13
CA VAL A 413 -12.50 3.01 17.80
C VAL A 413 -13.49 2.60 16.71
N LEU A 414 -14.08 1.40 16.80
CA LEU A 414 -14.96 0.91 15.75
C LEU A 414 -16.25 1.72 15.64
N GLN A 415 -16.73 2.33 16.75
CA GLN A 415 -17.84 3.27 16.72
C GLN A 415 -17.52 4.49 15.85
N GLU A 416 -16.42 5.19 16.16
CA GLU A 416 -16.05 6.41 15.43
C GLU A 416 -15.66 6.11 13.98
N VAL A 417 -14.95 5.02 13.72
CA VAL A 417 -14.62 4.58 12.35
C VAL A 417 -15.89 4.28 11.55
N ALA A 418 -16.86 3.57 12.13
CA ALA A 418 -18.09 3.25 11.42
C ALA A 418 -18.94 4.49 11.11
N GLU A 419 -18.93 5.50 11.99
CA GLU A 419 -19.60 6.79 11.78
C GLU A 419 -18.89 7.64 10.74
N LEU A 420 -17.55 7.65 10.73
CA LEU A 420 -16.73 8.48 9.87
C LEU A 420 -16.71 7.99 8.41
N PHE A 421 -16.58 6.68 8.21
CA PHE A 421 -16.44 6.09 6.88
C PHE A 421 -17.81 5.59 6.36
N PRO A 422 -18.32 6.13 5.24
CA PRO A 422 -19.61 5.72 4.69
C PRO A 422 -19.57 4.31 4.09
N SER A 423 -18.37 3.79 3.80
CA SER A 423 -18.19 2.44 3.27
C SER A 423 -18.93 1.42 4.13
N PRO A 424 -19.59 0.43 3.52
CA PRO A 424 -20.19 -0.66 4.28
C PRO A 424 -19.13 -1.56 4.91
N TRP A 425 -17.85 -1.44 4.54
CA TRP A 425 -16.78 -2.34 4.98
C TRP A 425 -15.79 -1.61 5.89
N VAL A 426 -15.27 -2.34 6.87
CA VAL A 426 -14.13 -1.93 7.70
C VAL A 426 -13.16 -3.11 7.73
N HIS A 427 -11.90 -2.86 7.35
CA HIS A 427 -10.83 -3.85 7.40
C HIS A 427 -10.30 -3.93 8.83
N ILE A 428 -10.12 -5.14 9.34
CA ILE A 428 -9.74 -5.40 10.74
C ILE A 428 -8.32 -5.97 10.86
N GLY A 429 -7.60 -6.05 9.74
CA GLY A 429 -6.28 -6.67 9.64
C GLY A 429 -6.34 -8.16 9.93
N ALA A 430 -5.72 -8.56 11.04
CA ALA A 430 -5.63 -9.92 11.60
C ALA A 430 -4.50 -10.81 11.07
N ASP A 431 -3.57 -10.23 10.33
CA ASP A 431 -2.36 -10.84 9.83
C ASP A 431 -1.29 -11.02 10.92
N GLU A 432 -0.35 -11.92 10.62
CA GLU A 432 0.95 -12.07 11.29
C GLU A 432 1.00 -12.12 12.83
N VAL A 433 -0.10 -12.52 13.48
CA VAL A 433 -0.10 -12.77 14.94
C VAL A 433 0.93 -13.86 15.26
N PRO A 434 1.99 -13.53 16.03
CA PRO A 434 3.12 -14.44 16.19
C PRO A 434 2.77 -15.65 17.04
N ASP A 435 3.42 -16.78 16.75
CA ASP A 435 3.39 -17.92 17.66
C ASP A 435 4.01 -17.54 19.02
N GLY A 436 3.45 -18.10 20.10
CA GLY A 436 3.92 -17.85 21.47
C GLY A 436 3.17 -16.76 22.23
N VAL A 437 2.31 -15.97 21.56
CA VAL A 437 1.50 -14.94 22.23
C VAL A 437 0.55 -15.54 23.26
N TRP A 438 0.36 -14.80 24.35
CA TRP A 438 -0.60 -15.08 25.43
C TRP A 438 -0.40 -16.39 26.20
N LEU A 439 0.62 -17.20 25.88
CA LEU A 439 0.86 -18.50 26.50
C LEU A 439 1.20 -18.39 27.99
N GLU A 440 1.84 -17.30 28.41
CA GLU A 440 2.16 -17.01 29.81
C GLU A 440 1.40 -15.80 30.37
N SER A 441 0.25 -15.43 29.78
CA SER A 441 -0.67 -14.45 30.38
C SER A 441 -1.67 -15.14 31.31
N PRO A 442 -1.65 -14.86 32.63
CA PRO A 442 -2.62 -15.44 33.57
C PRO A 442 -4.08 -15.12 33.19
N SER A 443 -4.33 -13.93 32.65
CA SER A 443 -5.64 -13.47 32.20
C SER A 443 -6.13 -14.28 30.99
N CYS A 444 -5.26 -14.49 29.99
CA CYS A 444 -5.59 -15.32 28.82
C CYS A 444 -5.78 -16.79 29.20
N GLN A 445 -4.94 -17.33 30.09
CA GLN A 445 -5.11 -18.70 30.59
C GLN A 445 -6.46 -18.89 31.29
N LYS A 446 -6.90 -17.91 32.09
CA LYS A 446 -8.23 -17.92 32.70
C LYS A 446 -9.34 -17.88 31.65
N LEU A 447 -9.25 -17.00 30.65
CA LEU A 447 -10.22 -16.91 29.57
C LEU A 447 -10.30 -18.22 28.76
N MET A 448 -9.15 -18.85 28.46
CA MET A 448 -9.11 -20.15 27.80
C MET A 448 -9.82 -21.23 28.61
N GLN A 449 -9.61 -21.29 29.93
CA GLN A 449 -10.31 -22.22 30.82
C GLN A 449 -11.82 -21.97 30.84
N GLU A 450 -12.25 -20.72 30.94
CA GLU A 450 -13.67 -20.34 30.98
C GLU A 450 -14.41 -20.67 29.67
N LYS A 451 -13.72 -20.58 28.53
CA LYS A 451 -14.31 -20.82 27.20
C LYS A 451 -14.01 -22.21 26.65
N GLY A 452 -13.16 -22.99 27.31
CA GLY A 452 -12.71 -24.31 26.85
C GLY A 452 -11.79 -24.27 25.63
N TYR A 453 -11.11 -23.13 25.38
CA TYR A 453 -10.19 -22.99 24.25
C TYR A 453 -8.90 -23.78 24.45
N GLN A 454 -8.37 -24.33 23.37
CA GLN A 454 -7.20 -25.22 23.37
C GLN A 454 -5.95 -24.56 22.76
N SER A 455 -6.09 -23.40 22.13
CA SER A 455 -4.96 -22.71 21.48
C SER A 455 -5.10 -21.19 21.50
N ALA A 456 -3.97 -20.48 21.37
CA ALA A 456 -3.94 -19.03 21.20
C ALA A 456 -4.72 -18.58 19.94
N LYS A 457 -4.72 -19.36 18.86
CA LYS A 457 -5.51 -19.05 17.65
C LYS A 457 -7.01 -18.93 17.91
N GLU A 458 -7.54 -19.69 18.89
CA GLU A 458 -8.94 -19.53 19.30
C GLU A 458 -9.19 -18.24 20.09
N LEU A 459 -8.19 -17.72 20.82
CA LEU A 459 -8.24 -16.42 21.46
C LEU A 459 -8.20 -15.27 20.44
N GLN A 460 -7.39 -15.39 19.38
CA GLN A 460 -7.43 -14.45 18.25
C GLN A 460 -8.85 -14.43 17.65
N GLY A 461 -9.38 -15.60 17.30
CA GLY A 461 -10.75 -15.71 16.79
C GLY A 461 -11.81 -15.18 17.77
N HIS A 462 -11.60 -15.29 19.08
CA HIS A 462 -12.50 -14.71 20.09
C HIS A 462 -12.60 -13.18 19.95
N LEU A 463 -11.45 -12.50 19.83
CA LEU A 463 -11.40 -11.06 19.67
C LEU A 463 -11.98 -10.61 18.33
N LEU A 464 -11.61 -11.29 17.23
CA LEU A 464 -12.14 -10.99 15.90
C LEU A 464 -13.65 -11.23 15.82
N GLY A 465 -14.15 -12.29 16.47
CA GLY A 465 -15.59 -12.54 16.58
C GLY A 465 -16.33 -11.48 17.41
N TYR A 466 -15.65 -10.80 18.34
CA TYR A 466 -16.19 -9.62 19.02
C TYR A 466 -16.26 -8.41 18.08
N ALA A 467 -15.15 -8.09 17.40
CA ALA A 467 -15.06 -7.00 16.44
C ALA A 467 -16.10 -7.14 15.32
N GLU A 468 -16.28 -8.36 14.79
CA GLU A 468 -17.29 -8.66 13.77
C GLU A 468 -18.71 -8.32 14.25
N LYS A 469 -19.07 -8.73 15.48
CA LYS A 469 -20.38 -8.45 16.06
C LYS A 469 -20.58 -6.96 16.29
N LYS A 470 -19.54 -6.26 16.76
CA LYS A 470 -19.58 -4.82 16.95
C LYS A 470 -19.78 -4.11 15.62
N LEU A 471 -18.99 -4.40 14.59
CA LEU A 471 -19.15 -3.85 13.24
C LEU A 471 -20.55 -4.12 12.67
N ARG A 472 -21.05 -5.35 12.81
CA ARG A 472 -22.40 -5.72 12.37
C ARG A 472 -23.48 -4.88 13.06
N SER A 473 -23.33 -4.64 14.37
CA SER A 473 -24.26 -3.77 15.11
C SER A 473 -24.23 -2.31 14.64
N LEU A 474 -23.14 -1.89 14.00
CA LEU A 474 -22.94 -0.57 13.40
C LEU A 474 -23.29 -0.53 11.90
N GLY A 475 -23.87 -1.61 11.37
CA GLY A 475 -24.24 -1.72 9.95
C GLY A 475 -23.05 -1.93 9.02
N LYS A 476 -21.90 -2.37 9.54
CA LYS A 476 -20.67 -2.63 8.78
C LYS A 476 -20.42 -4.13 8.63
N ARG A 477 -19.91 -4.52 7.47
CA ARG A 477 -19.39 -5.86 7.16
C ARG A 477 -17.89 -5.85 7.46
N MET A 478 -17.44 -6.82 8.24
CA MET A 478 -16.01 -6.97 8.52
C MET A 478 -15.29 -7.55 7.31
N VAL A 479 -14.12 -7.01 7.02
CA VAL A 479 -13.16 -7.60 6.08
C VAL A 479 -11.81 -7.77 6.77
N GLY A 480 -10.98 -8.72 6.35
CA GLY A 480 -9.70 -8.99 6.99
C GLY A 480 -8.76 -9.80 6.10
N TRP A 481 -7.49 -9.83 6.48
CA TRP A 481 -6.48 -10.68 5.85
C TRP A 481 -6.84 -12.16 6.06
N GLU A 482 -6.20 -13.06 5.31
CA GLU A 482 -6.59 -14.46 5.25
C GLU A 482 -6.46 -15.22 6.57
N GLU A 483 -5.62 -14.74 7.48
CA GLU A 483 -5.49 -15.24 8.83
C GLU A 483 -6.73 -14.99 9.69
N ALA A 484 -7.60 -14.05 9.31
CA ALA A 484 -8.88 -13.84 10.00
C ALA A 484 -9.77 -15.10 10.00
N GLN A 485 -9.55 -16.03 9.05
CA GLN A 485 -10.26 -17.32 9.04
C GLN A 485 -9.81 -18.26 10.18
N HIS A 486 -8.63 -18.04 10.74
CA HIS A 486 -8.06 -18.92 11.76
C HIS A 486 -8.92 -18.95 13.02
N GLY A 487 -8.96 -20.12 13.68
CA GLY A 487 -9.78 -20.34 14.88
C GLY A 487 -11.28 -20.57 14.61
N ASN A 488 -11.75 -20.44 13.36
CA ASN A 488 -13.15 -20.71 12.96
C ASN A 488 -14.19 -19.94 13.81
N LYS A 489 -13.87 -18.72 14.24
CA LYS A 489 -14.77 -17.91 15.08
C LYS A 489 -15.44 -16.76 14.33
N VAL A 490 -14.90 -16.37 13.18
CA VAL A 490 -15.45 -15.35 12.30
C VAL A 490 -16.50 -15.97 11.37
N SER A 491 -17.62 -15.27 11.14
CA SER A 491 -18.70 -15.78 10.30
C SER A 491 -18.35 -15.73 8.81
N LYS A 492 -19.09 -16.50 8.00
CA LYS A 492 -18.95 -16.49 6.53
C LYS A 492 -19.39 -15.17 5.88
N ASP A 493 -19.96 -14.25 6.65
CA ASP A 493 -20.22 -12.90 6.19
C ASP A 493 -18.92 -12.09 6.07
N THR A 494 -17.80 -12.46 6.69
CA THR A 494 -16.54 -11.73 6.50
C THR A 494 -15.98 -11.92 5.09
N VAL A 495 -15.45 -10.84 4.50
CA VAL A 495 -14.68 -10.93 3.23
C VAL A 495 -13.22 -11.13 3.55
N ILE A 496 -12.57 -12.06 2.85
CA ILE A 496 -11.17 -12.42 3.08
C ILE A 496 -10.29 -11.80 1.99
N TYR A 497 -9.24 -11.08 2.39
CA TYR A 497 -8.17 -10.61 1.50
C TYR A 497 -7.05 -11.65 1.53
N SER A 498 -6.85 -12.36 0.42
CA SER A 498 -5.85 -13.42 0.35
C SER A 498 -4.57 -12.95 -0.31
N TRP A 499 -3.47 -13.05 0.43
CA TRP A 499 -2.19 -12.46 0.07
C TRP A 499 -1.03 -13.45 -0.03
N LEU A 500 -1.06 -14.57 0.71
CA LEU A 500 -0.04 -15.62 0.62
C LEU A 500 -0.05 -16.30 -0.76
N SER A 501 -1.24 -16.63 -1.29
CA SER A 501 -1.37 -17.30 -2.58
C SER A 501 -2.82 -17.39 -3.08
N GLU A 502 -3.01 -17.64 -4.37
CA GLU A 502 -4.34 -17.97 -4.91
C GLU A 502 -4.88 -19.32 -4.40
N GLU A 503 -4.02 -20.24 -3.97
CA GLU A 503 -4.47 -21.50 -3.38
C GLU A 503 -5.17 -21.25 -2.03
N ALA A 504 -4.62 -20.36 -1.20
CA ALA A 504 -5.25 -19.91 0.02
C ALA A 504 -6.61 -19.24 -0.26
N ALA A 505 -6.66 -18.36 -1.26
CA ALA A 505 -7.90 -17.73 -1.72
C ALA A 505 -8.98 -18.77 -2.10
N LEU A 506 -8.62 -19.78 -2.89
CA LEU A 506 -9.53 -20.84 -3.30
C LEU A 506 -10.00 -21.69 -2.11
N ASN A 507 -9.15 -21.92 -1.13
CA ASN A 507 -9.52 -22.63 0.10
C ASN A 507 -10.53 -21.82 0.93
N CYS A 508 -10.34 -20.51 1.07
CA CYS A 508 -11.33 -19.61 1.71
C CYS A 508 -12.67 -19.63 0.96
N ALA A 509 -12.64 -19.49 -0.37
CA ALA A 509 -13.83 -19.50 -1.20
C ALA A 509 -14.60 -20.84 -1.10
N LYS A 510 -13.90 -21.98 -1.07
CA LYS A 510 -14.52 -23.32 -0.91
C LYS A 510 -15.20 -23.46 0.45
N GLN A 511 -14.70 -22.76 1.46
CA GLN A 511 -15.31 -22.69 2.79
C GLN A 511 -16.49 -21.70 2.87
N GLY A 512 -16.84 -21.04 1.77
CA GLY A 512 -18.03 -20.20 1.64
C GLY A 512 -17.82 -18.70 1.89
N PHE A 513 -16.58 -18.25 2.06
CA PHE A 513 -16.26 -16.82 2.16
C PHE A 513 -16.27 -16.14 0.79
N ASP A 514 -16.57 -14.84 0.77
CA ASP A 514 -16.23 -14.00 -0.37
C ASP A 514 -14.76 -13.56 -0.24
N VAL A 515 -14.05 -13.42 -1.35
CA VAL A 515 -12.58 -13.25 -1.37
C VAL A 515 -12.16 -12.14 -2.31
N ILE A 516 -11.16 -11.37 -1.89
CA ILE A 516 -10.36 -10.44 -2.69
C ILE A 516 -8.99 -11.05 -2.93
N LEU A 517 -8.55 -11.09 -4.18
CA LEU A 517 -7.22 -11.56 -4.55
C LEU A 517 -6.21 -10.43 -4.41
N GLN A 518 -5.20 -10.62 -3.58
CA GLN A 518 -4.07 -9.70 -3.40
C GLN A 518 -2.75 -10.46 -3.23
N PRO A 519 -2.42 -11.46 -4.09
CA PRO A 519 -1.22 -12.27 -3.89
C PRO A 519 0.06 -11.43 -3.96
N GLY A 520 0.90 -11.53 -2.93
CA GLY A 520 2.14 -10.75 -2.80
C GLY A 520 3.10 -10.94 -3.97
N GLN A 521 3.06 -12.11 -4.62
CA GLN A 521 3.95 -12.47 -5.72
C GLN A 521 3.62 -11.74 -7.04
N SER A 522 2.51 -11.00 -7.11
CA SER A 522 2.08 -10.33 -8.35
C SER A 522 1.49 -8.94 -8.15
N THR A 523 1.00 -8.62 -6.94
CA THR A 523 0.18 -7.43 -6.70
C THR A 523 0.79 -6.41 -5.73
N TYR A 524 1.96 -6.71 -5.16
CA TYR A 524 2.64 -5.83 -4.21
C TYR A 524 3.58 -4.88 -4.95
N LEU A 525 3.30 -3.59 -4.85
CA LEU A 525 3.98 -2.52 -5.56
C LEU A 525 5.23 -2.04 -4.81
N ASP A 526 5.45 -2.47 -3.57
CA ASP A 526 6.70 -2.29 -2.81
C ASP A 526 7.81 -3.24 -3.26
N MET A 527 7.46 -4.30 -3.99
CA MET A 527 8.44 -5.23 -4.57
C MET A 527 9.30 -4.54 -5.62
N THR A 528 10.57 -4.95 -5.74
CA THR A 528 11.50 -4.46 -6.77
C THR A 528 10.96 -4.73 -8.19
N GLN A 529 11.30 -3.82 -9.12
CA GLN A 529 10.79 -3.84 -10.50
C GLN A 529 11.74 -4.44 -11.52
N ASP A 530 12.97 -4.74 -11.10
CA ASP A 530 13.98 -5.43 -11.87
C ASP A 530 14.96 -6.11 -10.91
N TYR A 531 15.82 -6.96 -11.44
CA TYR A 531 16.82 -7.72 -10.73
C TYR A 531 18.12 -6.93 -10.46
N SER A 532 18.25 -5.69 -10.97
CA SER A 532 19.41 -4.86 -10.67
C SER A 532 19.48 -4.52 -9.17
N PRO A 533 20.65 -4.62 -8.51
CA PRO A 533 20.76 -4.32 -7.09
C PRO A 533 20.46 -2.85 -6.74
N GLU A 534 20.49 -1.95 -7.73
CA GLU A 534 20.10 -0.54 -7.62
C GLU A 534 18.59 -0.31 -7.53
N GLU A 535 17.77 -1.29 -7.90
CA GLU A 535 16.31 -1.15 -7.87
C GLU A 535 15.82 -0.95 -6.44
N PRO A 536 15.04 0.11 -6.19
CA PRO A 536 14.40 0.29 -4.90
C PRO A 536 13.27 -0.72 -4.74
N GLY A 537 13.07 -1.19 -3.52
CA GLY A 537 12.01 -2.14 -3.19
C GLY A 537 12.48 -3.16 -2.17
N VAL A 538 11.57 -4.07 -1.86
CA VAL A 538 11.82 -5.32 -1.15
C VAL A 538 11.63 -6.51 -2.12
N ASP A 539 12.01 -7.72 -1.72
CA ASP A 539 11.94 -8.90 -2.58
C ASP A 539 11.46 -10.17 -1.86
N TRP A 540 10.84 -10.01 -0.68
CA TRP A 540 10.47 -11.15 0.17
C TRP A 540 9.43 -12.06 -0.49
N ALA A 541 8.52 -11.50 -1.30
CA ALA A 541 7.52 -12.27 -2.05
C ALA A 541 8.05 -12.67 -3.43
N ALA A 542 8.56 -11.70 -4.18
CA ALA A 542 9.13 -11.86 -5.52
C ALA A 542 9.84 -10.57 -5.97
N VAL A 543 10.64 -10.66 -7.03
CA VAL A 543 10.92 -9.52 -7.91
C VAL A 543 9.75 -9.44 -8.90
N ILE A 544 9.11 -8.27 -9.03
CA ILE A 544 7.92 -8.08 -9.86
C ILE A 544 8.21 -7.04 -10.96
N PRO A 545 8.86 -7.45 -12.06
CA PRO A 545 8.92 -6.64 -13.27
C PRO A 545 7.54 -6.37 -13.86
N LEU A 546 7.48 -5.35 -14.73
CA LEU A 546 6.23 -4.96 -15.38
C LEU A 546 5.55 -6.12 -16.12
N GLU A 547 6.32 -6.97 -16.78
CA GLU A 547 5.79 -8.15 -17.48
C GLU A 547 5.13 -9.13 -16.51
N ASN A 548 5.72 -9.38 -15.34
CA ASN A 548 5.14 -10.27 -14.33
C ASN A 548 3.82 -9.70 -13.80
N ALA A 549 3.78 -8.40 -13.50
CA ALA A 549 2.56 -7.71 -13.11
C ALA A 549 1.48 -7.83 -14.21
N TYR A 550 1.83 -7.59 -15.48
CA TYR A 550 0.88 -7.68 -16.59
C TYR A 550 0.40 -9.11 -16.86
N ARG A 551 1.27 -10.11 -16.76
CA ARG A 551 0.93 -11.51 -17.03
C ARG A 551 0.15 -12.16 -15.90
N TYR A 552 -0.05 -11.48 -14.78
CA TYR A 552 -0.93 -11.94 -13.72
C TYR A 552 -2.34 -12.18 -14.26
N GLU A 553 -2.77 -13.44 -14.26
CA GLU A 553 -4.11 -13.85 -14.65
C GLU A 553 -4.77 -14.52 -13.45
N PRO A 554 -5.74 -13.85 -12.79
CA PRO A 554 -6.35 -14.36 -11.57
C PRO A 554 -7.08 -15.67 -11.84
N LEU A 555 -6.73 -16.70 -11.07
CA LEU A 555 -7.36 -18.02 -11.14
C LEU A 555 -7.18 -18.68 -12.51
N ALA A 556 -6.00 -18.52 -13.13
CA ALA A 556 -5.71 -19.06 -14.47
C ALA A 556 -6.01 -20.57 -14.62
N GLN A 557 -5.93 -21.32 -13.52
CA GLN A 557 -6.17 -22.78 -13.49
C GLN A 557 -7.62 -23.17 -13.19
N VAL A 558 -8.50 -22.22 -12.90
CA VAL A 558 -9.92 -22.46 -12.58
C VAL A 558 -10.76 -22.28 -13.86
N PRO A 559 -11.62 -23.23 -14.23
CA PRO A 559 -12.50 -23.05 -15.39
C PRO A 559 -13.41 -21.82 -15.26
N ASP A 560 -13.71 -21.14 -16.37
CA ASP A 560 -14.54 -19.91 -16.36
C ASP A 560 -15.97 -20.15 -15.86
N ASN A 561 -16.49 -21.37 -16.04
CA ASN A 561 -17.82 -21.76 -15.60
C ASN A 561 -17.88 -22.27 -14.14
N ASP A 562 -16.74 -22.31 -13.43
CA ASP A 562 -16.71 -22.80 -12.05
C ASP A 562 -17.44 -21.82 -11.11
N PRO A 563 -18.42 -22.30 -10.31
CA PRO A 563 -19.16 -21.45 -9.39
C PRO A 563 -18.29 -20.79 -8.32
N ILE A 564 -17.09 -21.30 -8.02
CA ILE A 564 -16.14 -20.70 -7.09
C ILE A 564 -15.81 -19.25 -7.48
N ARG A 565 -15.79 -18.93 -8.78
CA ARG A 565 -15.51 -17.59 -9.30
C ARG A 565 -16.53 -16.55 -8.81
N LYS A 566 -17.75 -16.95 -8.45
CA LYS A 566 -18.77 -16.04 -7.88
C LYS A 566 -18.43 -15.55 -6.48
N ARG A 567 -17.54 -16.24 -5.77
CA ARG A 567 -17.01 -15.83 -4.46
C ARG A 567 -15.84 -14.86 -4.58
N ILE A 568 -15.30 -14.68 -5.77
CA ILE A 568 -14.13 -13.84 -6.01
C ILE A 568 -14.66 -12.48 -6.44
N LEU A 569 -14.64 -11.52 -5.52
CA LEU A 569 -15.22 -10.20 -5.77
C LEU A 569 -14.35 -9.35 -6.69
N GLY A 570 -13.03 -9.59 -6.66
CA GLY A 570 -12.07 -8.94 -7.55
C GLY A 570 -10.63 -8.99 -7.04
N ILE A 571 -9.85 -8.01 -7.45
CA ILE A 571 -8.40 -7.94 -7.26
C ILE A 571 -8.04 -6.64 -6.53
N GLN A 572 -6.99 -6.69 -5.72
CA GLN A 572 -6.33 -5.52 -5.14
C GLN A 572 -4.83 -5.57 -5.43
N CYS A 573 -4.22 -4.40 -5.63
CA CYS A 573 -2.78 -4.20 -5.46
C CYS A 573 -2.50 -3.41 -4.18
N ALA A 574 -1.29 -3.49 -3.65
CA ALA A 574 -0.92 -2.81 -2.40
C ALA A 574 0.43 -2.14 -2.51
N LEU A 575 0.58 -1.01 -1.84
CA LEU A 575 1.87 -0.37 -1.60
C LEU A 575 2.10 -0.30 -0.09
N TRP A 576 2.93 -1.21 0.41
CA TRP A 576 3.51 -1.12 1.75
C TRP A 576 4.61 -0.07 1.77
N SER A 577 4.75 0.64 2.89
CA SER A 577 5.51 1.90 2.94
C SER A 577 6.73 1.84 3.85
N GLU A 578 7.33 0.67 4.13
CA GLU A 578 8.55 0.57 4.94
C GLU A 578 9.68 1.44 4.37
N ILE A 579 9.84 1.49 3.04
CA ILE A 579 10.89 2.28 2.37
C ILE A 579 10.34 3.30 1.35
N VAL A 580 9.05 3.63 1.45
CA VAL A 580 8.37 4.62 0.59
C VAL A 580 8.02 5.84 1.42
N THR A 581 8.90 6.85 1.39
CA THR A 581 8.84 7.99 2.32
C THR A 581 8.41 9.31 1.68
N GLN A 582 8.41 9.40 0.34
CA GLN A 582 8.17 10.64 -0.41
C GLN A 582 7.42 10.35 -1.73
N GLN A 583 6.77 11.38 -2.28
CA GLN A 583 5.97 11.29 -3.51
C GLN A 583 6.74 10.67 -4.69
N ASN A 584 7.98 11.08 -4.93
CA ASN A 584 8.76 10.58 -6.06
C ASN A 584 9.04 9.07 -5.96
N ARG A 585 9.24 8.55 -4.74
CA ARG A 585 9.42 7.12 -4.51
C ARG A 585 8.09 6.38 -4.67
N MET A 586 6.98 6.94 -4.17
CA MET A 586 5.64 6.37 -4.37
C MET A 586 5.33 6.23 -5.86
N ASP A 587 5.51 7.29 -6.64
CA ASP A 587 5.26 7.28 -8.08
C ASP A 587 6.10 6.22 -8.78
N TYR A 588 7.38 6.12 -8.43
CA TYR A 588 8.30 5.16 -9.02
C TYR A 588 7.85 3.72 -8.74
N MET A 589 7.42 3.41 -7.51
CA MET A 589 7.00 2.06 -7.11
C MET A 589 5.64 1.68 -7.69
N VAL A 590 4.72 2.65 -7.79
CA VAL A 590 3.34 2.45 -8.29
C VAL A 590 3.31 2.35 -9.81
N PHE A 591 4.02 3.21 -10.52
CA PHE A 591 3.96 3.30 -11.98
C PHE A 591 5.22 2.75 -12.66
N PRO A 592 5.08 1.93 -13.71
CA PRO A 592 3.84 1.72 -14.49
C PRO A 592 3.00 0.51 -14.07
N ARG A 593 3.40 -0.29 -13.08
CA ARG A 593 2.72 -1.56 -12.72
C ARG A 593 1.25 -1.40 -12.33
N LEU A 594 0.84 -0.26 -11.75
CA LEU A 594 -0.57 0.04 -11.48
C LEU A 594 -1.44 -0.05 -12.76
N THR A 595 -0.90 0.34 -13.91
CA THR A 595 -1.62 0.32 -15.19
C THR A 595 -1.83 -1.12 -15.69
N ALA A 596 -0.87 -2.02 -15.43
CA ALA A 596 -1.01 -3.45 -15.69
C ALA A 596 -2.05 -4.10 -14.74
N MET A 597 -2.04 -3.71 -13.46
CA MET A 597 -3.04 -4.15 -12.48
C MET A 597 -4.45 -3.68 -12.85
N ALA A 598 -4.59 -2.45 -13.35
CA ALA A 598 -5.85 -1.92 -13.84
C ALA A 598 -6.41 -2.77 -14.98
N GLU A 599 -5.55 -3.17 -15.92
CA GLU A 599 -5.93 -4.00 -17.05
C GLU A 599 -6.33 -5.42 -16.63
N ALA A 600 -5.64 -6.02 -15.67
CA ALA A 600 -6.04 -7.31 -15.08
C ALA A 600 -7.41 -7.23 -14.37
N CYS A 601 -7.72 -6.09 -13.75
CA CYS A 601 -8.98 -5.82 -13.06
C CYS A 601 -10.16 -5.54 -14.00
N TRP A 602 -9.90 -5.00 -15.18
CA TRP A 602 -10.91 -4.41 -16.06
C TRP A 602 -11.13 -5.20 -17.35
N THR A 603 -10.06 -5.53 -18.06
CA THR A 603 -10.11 -6.06 -19.42
C THR A 603 -10.27 -7.58 -19.39
N GLU A 604 -11.16 -8.09 -20.24
CA GLU A 604 -11.37 -9.52 -20.40
C GLU A 604 -10.09 -10.21 -20.84
N LYS A 605 -9.88 -11.44 -20.34
CA LYS A 605 -8.64 -12.19 -20.61
C LYS A 605 -8.34 -12.33 -22.10
N SER A 606 -9.36 -12.49 -22.93
CA SER A 606 -9.22 -12.65 -24.38
C SER A 606 -8.71 -11.39 -25.09
N GLU A 607 -8.88 -10.21 -24.49
CA GLU A 607 -8.49 -8.93 -25.07
C GLU A 607 -7.10 -8.44 -24.58
N ARG A 608 -6.51 -9.14 -23.61
CA ARG A 608 -5.20 -8.83 -23.03
C ARG A 608 -4.08 -9.47 -23.84
N ASP A 609 -3.25 -8.63 -24.45
CA ASP A 609 -2.01 -9.01 -25.12
C ASP A 609 -0.83 -8.16 -24.62
N TRP A 610 0.34 -8.76 -24.44
CA TRP A 610 1.50 -8.10 -23.82
C TRP A 610 2.13 -7.05 -24.73
N GLU A 611 2.27 -7.35 -26.02
CA GLU A 611 2.89 -6.41 -26.98
C GLU A 611 1.95 -5.23 -27.23
N ASP A 612 0.64 -5.49 -27.33
CA ASP A 612 -0.41 -4.47 -27.40
C ASP A 612 -0.41 -3.56 -26.15
N TYR A 613 -0.30 -4.14 -24.95
CA TYR A 613 -0.20 -3.36 -23.71
C TYR A 613 1.04 -2.48 -23.68
N LEU A 614 2.21 -3.01 -24.06
CA LEU A 614 3.44 -2.22 -24.10
C LEU A 614 3.32 -1.06 -25.10
N ALA A 615 2.74 -1.30 -26.28
CA ALA A 615 2.50 -0.26 -27.28
C ALA A 615 1.62 0.86 -26.69
N ARG A 616 0.49 0.50 -26.07
CA ARG A 616 -0.41 1.47 -25.41
C ARG A 616 0.27 2.17 -24.25
N LEU A 617 1.05 1.47 -23.43
CA LEU A 617 1.84 2.08 -22.35
C LEU A 617 2.80 3.13 -22.89
N LYS A 618 3.52 2.83 -23.98
CA LYS A 618 4.44 3.76 -24.63
C LYS A 618 3.72 5.05 -25.08
N GLY A 619 2.54 4.92 -25.67
CA GLY A 619 1.70 6.06 -26.05
C GLY A 619 1.07 6.81 -24.88
N HIS A 620 0.95 6.15 -23.72
CA HIS A 620 0.36 6.69 -22.50
C HIS A 620 1.37 7.45 -21.63
N LEU A 621 2.66 7.15 -21.71
CA LEU A 621 3.72 7.82 -20.93
C LEU A 621 3.68 9.36 -20.99
N PRO A 622 3.43 10.01 -22.15
CA PRO A 622 3.31 11.47 -22.21
C PRO A 622 2.18 12.04 -21.33
N LEU A 623 1.10 11.28 -21.09
CA LEU A 623 0.06 11.69 -20.15
C LEU A 623 0.55 11.63 -18.70
N LEU A 624 1.32 10.60 -18.35
CA LEU A 624 1.98 10.51 -17.04
C LEU A 624 2.98 11.65 -16.83
N ASP A 625 3.75 12.01 -17.86
CA ASP A 625 4.68 13.15 -17.82
C ASP A 625 3.91 14.47 -17.59
N ARG A 626 2.79 14.67 -18.31
CA ARG A 626 1.90 15.84 -18.12
C ARG A 626 1.28 15.89 -16.72
N GLN A 627 1.08 14.74 -16.09
CA GLN A 627 0.59 14.62 -14.73
C GLN A 627 1.67 14.79 -13.66
N ASP A 628 2.93 15.01 -14.07
CA ASP A 628 4.11 15.09 -13.20
C ASP A 628 4.27 13.81 -12.35
N ILE A 629 4.10 12.64 -12.99
CA ILE A 629 4.24 11.33 -12.35
C ILE A 629 5.67 10.83 -12.56
N ASN A 630 6.42 10.63 -11.49
CA ASN A 630 7.79 10.10 -11.54
C ASN A 630 7.80 8.56 -11.67
N TYR A 631 7.24 8.02 -12.75
CA TYR A 631 7.18 6.57 -13.00
C TYR A 631 8.55 5.97 -13.31
N ARG A 632 8.72 4.66 -13.06
CA ARG A 632 9.89 3.91 -13.54
C ARG A 632 9.87 3.84 -15.06
N GLN A 633 10.89 4.43 -15.70
CA GLN A 633 11.02 4.49 -17.15
C GLN A 633 11.20 3.08 -17.76
N PRO A 634 10.24 2.56 -18.57
CA PRO A 634 10.30 1.17 -19.04
C PRO A 634 11.40 0.89 -20.08
N TRP A 635 11.77 1.90 -20.89
CA TRP A 635 12.71 1.77 -22.02
C TRP A 635 13.98 2.62 -21.86
N LYS A 636 14.44 2.88 -20.64
CA LYS A 636 15.63 3.70 -20.38
C LYS A 636 16.80 2.89 -19.85
#